data_AF-A0AAV2ZFE5-F1
#
_entry.id   AF-A0AAV2ZFE5-F1
#
_cell.length_a   1.000
_cell.length_b   1.000
_cell.length_c   1.000
_cell.angle_alpha   90.00
_cell.angle_beta   90.00
_cell.angle_gamma   90.00
#
_symmetry.space_group_name_H-M   'P 1'
#
loop_
_entity.id
_entity.type
_entity.pdbx_description
1 polymer ?
#
loop_
_entity_poly.entity_id
_entity_poly.type
_entity_poly.pdbx_seq_one_letter_code
_entity_poly.pdbx_strand_id
1 'polypeptide(L)'
;MIPFTVNIKLSTRTLTGALTQHNKGALDWGCQGLIAYGCHSLILVVDPSTAQTLQVLEKHKANIVKVKWARENYHHNQGSPYSLRLASADASGKIIVWDVTSGTTRCEIQEHSKPIHDMQWLWSQDASRDLLLAIHPPNLIVLWNADTGTKLWKKSYAENILSFSFNPFQPSQLALLTSEGIVFVSDFSPSKPPASSGRKVYISSPHSSPAHAKPVTTTGAKKALNKVKILITNEKPSAEAVTLNECLQLSYLPSRRNHMLLLYPREILILDLEVNQTVGVVAIERTGVPFLQVTPCFQRDVLFCLHENGCITLRVGRQSCGSSGATSEEAEADPVPEMTYDLKCQCDAIRVTKTVRPYSIACSPINENAIALIISDGRVMIWELKSSVPGKKIRNASSTTCTLYAPLSFCGRPVGPLQKKCPDLSLDSVIAGQGMLSNDSAQSGGPLQEVHLKFLLTGLLSGLPQPPFVVRMCPPLTTKNITQYKPLLAVGRSMAFRGERGNDEQPMEMIKISHLKQYLVVVFKDKPMELWDIRTCTLLREMSKIFPTVTALEWSPSHNLKSLRKKQIAAREAMARQTVSSDSDPNTVESSVISLLQEAESKSELSQNISAREHFVFTDTDGQVYHLTVEGNSVKDSARIPPDGSMGSVSCIAWKGDILVLGDLDGNLNFWDLKGRMSRGVPTHRNCVRKIRFAPGKGNQKLFVLYSDGAEVWDTKEIQMVSSLRTGRNVNYRVLDVDWCSSDKVILACDDGCIRVLEMSMKSSSFRMDEQELLDPVWCPYMLLPRASLVLKAFLLHQPWEQKYSLDIADVIYPEHEDVTNLIQQQINSLTNDVKDLLLDPDFTLTQRCLLVARLYGDESELHFWTVASYYLQVHKRDSLHARQPADALDICYDLLCENAYFQKFQLDRICLQEVKRTSYEHTRKCADQLLLLGQTDRAVQLLLETSADNPQYYCDSLKACLVTTVTSSGPSQSTIKLVATNMIANGKLAEGVQLLCLIDKAADACRYLQTYNEWNHAAWLAKVRLNPEECAEVMKRWVDHLCSPHINQKYKAILVLLSLGCFKKVIEMLHSMRCFDRAALFLEACLHCSAFEITDESNKLISSVFADYARSLRSLGFTQGALRFARKAGEAGTELLSELQSHKPEEEN
;
A
#
# COMPACT_ATOMS: atom_id res chain seq x y z
N MET A 1 -4.15 -10.48 47.58
CA MET A 1 -4.67 -10.43 46.21
C MET A 1 -4.26 -9.10 45.61
N ILE A 2 -3.23 -9.13 44.75
CA ILE A 2 -2.83 -7.99 43.93
C ILE A 2 -3.99 -7.77 42.94
N PRO A 3 -4.55 -6.55 42.81
CA PRO A 3 -5.60 -6.31 41.84
C PRO A 3 -4.98 -6.48 40.45
N PHE A 4 -5.33 -7.56 39.75
CA PHE A 4 -5.11 -7.66 38.31
C PHE A 4 -5.99 -6.60 37.64
N THR A 5 -5.45 -5.41 37.46
CA THR A 5 -5.99 -4.45 36.49
C THR A 5 -5.61 -4.96 35.11
N VAL A 6 -6.44 -5.86 34.56
CA VAL A 6 -6.42 -6.13 33.13
C VAL A 6 -6.98 -4.86 32.46
N ASN A 7 -6.13 -3.85 32.26
CA ASN A 7 -6.48 -2.66 31.52
C ASN A 7 -6.58 -3.07 30.04
N ILE A 8 -7.72 -3.62 29.62
CA ILE A 8 -8.05 -3.70 28.18
C ILE A 8 -8.33 -2.27 27.75
N LYS A 9 -7.27 -1.51 27.47
CA LYS A 9 -7.38 -0.16 26.91
C LYS A 9 -7.83 -0.30 25.46
N LEU A 10 -9.14 -0.24 25.24
CA LEU A 10 -9.68 -0.05 23.89
C LEU A 10 -9.10 1.23 23.31
N SER A 11 -8.20 1.16 22.32
CA SER A 11 -7.66 2.35 21.67
C SER A 11 -8.74 3.09 20.88
N THR A 12 -8.64 4.41 20.87
CA THR A 12 -9.38 5.30 19.96
C THR A 12 -9.09 4.89 18.53
N ARG A 13 -10.15 4.76 17.72
CA ARG A 13 -10.02 4.29 16.33
C ARG A 13 -11.25 4.68 15.53
N THR A 14 -11.07 4.78 14.22
CA THR A 14 -12.17 5.00 13.28
C THR A 14 -12.34 3.75 12.43
N LEU A 15 -13.51 3.13 12.53
CA LEU A 15 -13.94 2.04 11.66
C LEU A 15 -14.60 2.66 10.43
N THR A 16 -14.05 2.43 9.25
CA THR A 16 -14.52 3.07 8.03
C THR A 16 -15.59 2.28 7.30
N GLY A 17 -16.41 3.02 6.55
CA GLY A 17 -17.52 2.48 5.77
C GLY A 17 -17.22 2.36 4.28
N ALA A 18 -18.29 2.31 3.50
CA ALA A 18 -18.24 2.28 2.05
C ALA A 18 -17.54 3.50 1.45
N LEU A 19 -16.84 3.30 0.33
CA LEU A 19 -16.02 4.31 -0.32
C LEU A 19 -16.79 5.09 -1.38
N THR A 20 -16.48 6.39 -1.51
CA THR A 20 -17.05 7.24 -2.56
C THR A 20 -16.38 7.02 -3.91
N GLN A 21 -17.04 7.43 -5.00
CA GLN A 21 -16.46 7.36 -6.36
C GLN A 21 -15.19 8.19 -6.50
N HIS A 22 -15.07 9.30 -5.77
CA HIS A 22 -13.89 10.15 -5.77
C HIS A 22 -12.65 9.43 -5.22
N ASN A 23 -12.84 8.45 -4.33
CA ASN A 23 -11.74 7.68 -3.74
C ASN A 23 -11.15 6.63 -4.70
N LYS A 24 -11.68 6.46 -5.91
CA LYS A 24 -11.22 5.42 -6.86
C LYS A 24 -9.71 5.46 -7.11
N GLY A 25 -9.10 6.65 -7.19
CA GLY A 25 -7.67 6.83 -7.41
C GLY A 25 -6.83 7.01 -6.13
N ALA A 26 -7.45 6.94 -4.95
CA ALA A 26 -6.80 7.26 -3.68
C ALA A 26 -6.21 6.01 -3.01
N LEU A 27 -5.30 5.31 -3.70
CA LEU A 27 -4.61 4.12 -3.20
C LEU A 27 -3.13 4.15 -3.61
N ASP A 28 -2.25 3.84 -2.66
CA ASP A 28 -0.82 3.66 -2.93
C ASP A 28 -0.18 2.70 -1.92
N TRP A 29 0.79 1.90 -2.39
CA TRP A 29 1.59 1.01 -1.56
C TRP A 29 3.02 1.55 -1.50
N GLY A 30 3.45 1.96 -0.30
CA GLY A 30 4.76 2.57 -0.09
C GLY A 30 5.89 1.54 -0.06
N CYS A 31 7.11 1.99 -0.36
CA CYS A 31 8.30 1.15 -0.27
C CYS A 31 8.58 0.72 1.17
N GLN A 32 8.03 1.42 2.16
CA GLN A 32 8.14 1.06 3.58
C GLN A 32 7.28 -0.16 3.97
N GLY A 33 6.52 -0.72 3.02
CA GLY A 33 5.68 -1.90 3.24
C GLY A 33 4.23 -1.60 3.63
N LEU A 34 3.86 -0.34 3.85
CA LEU A 34 2.51 0.06 4.27
C LEU A 34 1.60 0.45 3.10
N ILE A 35 0.30 0.21 3.24
CA ILE A 35 -0.73 0.62 2.29
C ILE A 35 -1.41 1.87 2.82
N ALA A 36 -1.58 2.90 1.98
CA ALA A 36 -2.41 4.06 2.29
C ALA A 36 -3.59 4.14 1.32
N TYR A 37 -4.79 4.37 1.85
CA TYR A 37 -5.96 4.62 1.01
C TYR A 37 -6.92 5.65 1.58
N GLY A 38 -7.63 6.35 0.70
CA GLY A 38 -8.65 7.33 1.05
C GLY A 38 -10.02 6.70 1.24
N CYS A 39 -10.69 7.04 2.35
CA CYS A 39 -12.09 6.74 2.62
C CYS A 39 -12.82 8.03 2.98
N HIS A 40 -13.70 8.50 2.09
CA HIS A 40 -14.27 9.85 2.21
C HIS A 40 -13.16 10.89 2.31
N SER A 41 -13.11 11.65 3.41
CA SER A 41 -12.07 12.65 3.73
C SER A 41 -10.99 12.12 4.69
N LEU A 42 -11.01 10.83 5.03
CA LEU A 42 -10.05 10.19 5.91
C LEU A 42 -9.02 9.39 5.11
N ILE A 43 -7.78 9.36 5.56
CA ILE A 43 -6.74 8.48 5.01
C ILE A 43 -6.48 7.38 6.02
N LEU A 44 -6.50 6.13 5.56
CA LEU A 44 -6.17 4.97 6.37
C LEU A 44 -4.79 4.45 5.97
N VAL A 45 -3.97 4.19 6.97
CA VAL A 45 -2.70 3.48 6.82
C VAL A 45 -2.89 2.08 7.38
N VAL A 46 -2.64 1.09 6.55
CA VAL A 46 -2.89 -0.33 6.82
C VAL A 46 -1.60 -1.11 6.66
N ASP A 47 -1.33 -2.00 7.60
CA ASP A 47 -0.28 -3.00 7.44
C ASP A 47 -0.83 -4.19 6.64
N PRO A 48 -0.20 -4.55 5.51
CA PRO A 48 -0.66 -5.67 4.71
C PRO A 48 -0.45 -7.03 5.37
N SER A 49 0.52 -7.17 6.29
CA SER A 49 0.87 -8.47 6.86
C SER A 49 -0.14 -8.93 7.92
N THR A 50 -0.55 -8.03 8.80
CA THR A 50 -1.57 -8.26 9.84
C THR A 50 -2.99 -7.91 9.39
N ALA A 51 -3.13 -7.23 8.24
CA ALA A 51 -4.39 -6.66 7.77
C ALA A 51 -5.06 -5.74 8.81
N GLN A 52 -4.26 -5.03 9.62
CA GLN A 52 -4.77 -4.07 10.62
C GLN A 52 -4.60 -2.62 10.18
N THR A 53 -5.55 -1.76 10.56
CA THR A 53 -5.40 -0.31 10.42
C THR A 53 -4.46 0.22 11.50
N LEU A 54 -3.32 0.75 11.08
CA LEU A 54 -2.32 1.34 11.96
C LEU A 54 -2.66 2.79 12.31
N GLN A 55 -3.19 3.56 11.36
CA GLN A 55 -3.47 4.98 11.60
C GLN A 55 -4.61 5.51 10.72
N VAL A 56 -5.29 6.53 11.25
CA VAL A 56 -6.28 7.31 10.52
C VAL A 56 -5.90 8.79 10.56
N LEU A 57 -5.66 9.38 9.38
CA LEU A 57 -5.33 10.79 9.24
C LEU A 57 -6.59 11.59 8.91
N GLU A 58 -6.91 12.56 9.76
CA GLU A 58 -8.14 13.34 9.71
C GLU A 58 -7.81 14.85 9.65
N LYS A 59 -7.98 15.46 8.48
CA LYS A 59 -7.88 16.93 8.30
C LYS A 59 -8.53 17.44 7.02
N HIS A 60 -8.58 16.63 5.96
CA HIS A 60 -9.26 17.01 4.74
C HIS A 60 -10.75 17.28 5.00
N LYS A 61 -11.28 18.29 4.30
CA LYS A 61 -12.70 18.65 4.38
C LYS A 61 -13.52 18.06 3.23
N ALA A 62 -12.86 17.77 2.11
CA ALA A 62 -13.46 17.15 0.94
C ALA A 62 -12.96 15.70 0.77
N ASN A 63 -13.63 14.95 -0.11
CA ASN A 63 -13.23 13.57 -0.40
C ASN A 63 -11.84 13.51 -1.02
N ILE A 64 -11.03 12.56 -0.58
CA ILE A 64 -9.67 12.34 -1.07
C ILE A 64 -9.74 11.70 -2.47
N VAL A 65 -8.97 12.26 -3.40
CA VAL A 65 -8.94 11.84 -4.81
C VAL A 65 -7.69 11.02 -5.12
N LYS A 66 -6.55 11.41 -4.54
CA LYS A 66 -5.25 10.77 -4.76
C LYS A 66 -4.47 10.72 -3.46
N VAL A 67 -3.65 9.67 -3.30
CA VAL A 67 -2.72 9.47 -2.19
C VAL A 67 -1.42 8.93 -2.79
N LYS A 68 -0.25 9.42 -2.35
CA LYS A 68 1.08 8.95 -2.80
C LYS A 68 2.12 8.99 -1.69
N TRP A 69 2.79 7.86 -1.48
CA TRP A 69 3.93 7.73 -0.58
C TRP A 69 5.17 8.40 -1.15
N ALA A 70 5.93 9.07 -0.28
CA ALA A 70 7.27 9.52 -0.64
C ALA A 70 8.20 8.31 -0.81
N ARG A 71 9.14 8.43 -1.74
CA ARG A 71 10.15 7.40 -2.01
C ARG A 71 11.42 7.66 -1.19
N GLU A 72 11.88 6.65 -0.47
CA GLU A 72 13.08 6.71 0.35
C GLU A 72 14.29 6.28 -0.49
N ASN A 73 14.68 7.14 -1.42
CA ASN A 73 15.69 6.87 -2.45
C ASN A 73 17.04 7.53 -2.16
N TYR A 74 17.33 7.80 -0.88
CA TYR A 74 18.52 8.52 -0.47
C TYR A 74 19.18 7.85 0.73
N HIS A 75 20.43 8.24 1.01
CA HIS A 75 21.14 7.71 2.16
C HIS A 75 20.63 8.30 3.48
N HIS A 76 20.31 7.41 4.42
CA HIS A 76 19.79 7.74 5.74
C HIS A 76 20.90 7.82 6.78
N ASN A 77 20.93 8.93 7.51
CA ASN A 77 21.84 9.18 8.62
C ASN A 77 21.15 10.00 9.71
N GLN A 78 21.86 10.36 10.78
CA GLN A 78 21.27 11.12 11.90
C GLN A 78 20.69 12.48 11.48
N GLY A 79 21.25 13.12 10.44
CA GLY A 79 20.72 14.37 9.88
C GLY A 79 19.59 14.17 8.86
N SER A 80 19.35 12.94 8.41
CA SER A 80 18.33 12.58 7.43
C SER A 80 17.70 11.22 7.73
N PRO A 81 16.87 11.18 8.78
CA PRO A 81 16.36 9.91 9.28
C PRO A 81 15.29 9.31 8.39
N TYR A 82 14.97 8.04 8.66
CA TYR A 82 13.80 7.37 8.13
C TYR A 82 12.53 8.10 8.60
N SER A 83 11.66 8.47 7.67
CA SER A 83 10.40 9.15 8.00
C SER A 83 9.27 8.67 7.10
N LEU A 84 8.09 8.39 7.66
CA LEU A 84 6.91 8.04 6.86
C LEU A 84 6.23 9.32 6.36
N ARG A 85 6.51 9.69 5.10
CA ARG A 85 5.88 10.84 4.45
C ARG A 85 4.84 10.41 3.42
N LEU A 86 3.70 11.07 3.47
CA LEU A 86 2.58 10.82 2.56
C LEU A 86 2.05 12.14 2.00
N ALA A 87 1.77 12.20 0.70
CA ALA A 87 0.99 13.28 0.10
C ALA A 87 -0.45 12.80 -0.17
N SER A 88 -1.43 13.63 0.15
CA SER A 88 -2.83 13.40 -0.17
C SER A 88 -3.45 14.62 -0.82
N ALA A 89 -4.32 14.40 -1.79
CA ALA A 89 -5.04 15.45 -2.51
C ALA A 89 -6.54 15.23 -2.41
N ASP A 90 -7.29 16.30 -2.16
CA ASP A 90 -8.76 16.24 -2.07
C ASP A 90 -9.48 16.85 -3.27
N ALA A 91 -10.80 16.64 -3.29
CA ALA A 91 -11.68 17.13 -4.34
C ALA A 91 -11.82 18.65 -4.38
N SER A 92 -11.38 19.34 -3.32
CA SER A 92 -11.33 20.81 -3.27
C SER A 92 -10.00 21.40 -3.77
N GLY A 93 -9.07 20.55 -4.22
CA GLY A 93 -7.76 20.98 -4.74
C GLY A 93 -6.71 21.26 -3.68
N LYS A 94 -6.96 20.86 -2.42
CA LYS A 94 -6.00 20.96 -1.33
C LYS A 94 -5.11 19.72 -1.30
N ILE A 95 -3.80 19.94 -1.25
CA ILE A 95 -2.78 18.92 -1.01
C ILE A 95 -2.29 19.05 0.42
N ILE A 96 -2.17 17.94 1.13
CA ILE A 96 -1.58 17.89 2.46
C ILE A 96 -0.43 16.89 2.44
N VAL A 97 0.69 17.31 3.01
CA VAL A 97 1.88 16.46 3.22
C VAL A 97 1.92 16.10 4.69
N TRP A 98 1.94 14.80 4.96
CA TRP A 98 1.82 14.22 6.29
C TRP A 98 3.14 13.67 6.78
N ASP A 99 3.34 13.79 8.07
CA ASP A 99 4.21 12.92 8.83
C ASP A 99 3.32 11.84 9.48
N VAL A 100 3.36 10.65 8.91
CA VAL A 100 2.45 9.56 9.28
C VAL A 100 2.78 9.04 10.68
N THR A 101 4.05 8.88 11.06
CA THR A 101 4.37 8.34 12.40
C THR A 101 3.80 9.22 13.52
N SER A 102 3.88 10.54 13.36
CA SER A 102 3.32 11.50 14.31
C SER A 102 1.84 11.83 14.12
N GLY A 103 1.25 11.49 12.97
CA GLY A 103 -0.12 11.89 12.59
C GLY A 103 -0.29 13.38 12.37
N THR A 104 0.80 14.11 12.14
CA THR A 104 0.80 15.57 11.98
C THR A 104 0.96 15.98 10.52
N THR A 105 0.52 17.18 10.19
CA THR A 105 0.74 17.75 8.85
C THR A 105 2.02 18.55 8.83
N ARG A 106 2.90 18.26 7.87
CA ARG A 106 4.09 19.06 7.59
C ARG A 106 3.72 20.29 6.78
N CYS A 107 2.93 20.11 5.73
CA CYS A 107 2.61 21.17 4.81
C CYS A 107 1.16 21.08 4.30
N GLU A 108 0.55 22.24 4.01
CA GLU A 108 -0.72 22.36 3.31
C GLU A 108 -0.56 23.28 2.09
N ILE A 109 -1.00 22.81 0.93
CA ILE A 109 -0.88 23.51 -0.33
C ILE A 109 -2.28 23.63 -0.96
N GLN A 110 -2.68 24.84 -1.33
CA GLN A 110 -3.92 25.06 -2.07
C GLN A 110 -3.76 26.28 -2.99
N GLU A 111 -3.76 26.06 -4.30
CA GLU A 111 -3.76 27.13 -5.31
C GLU A 111 -5.10 27.25 -6.02
N HIS A 112 -5.82 26.13 -6.19
CA HIS A 112 -7.06 26.06 -6.95
C HIS A 112 -8.14 25.30 -6.17
N SER A 113 -9.41 25.51 -6.54
CA SER A 113 -10.59 24.91 -5.91
C SER A 113 -11.14 23.67 -6.65
N LYS A 114 -10.36 23.08 -7.55
CA LYS A 114 -10.75 21.93 -8.39
C LYS A 114 -9.97 20.66 -8.00
N PRO A 115 -10.54 19.46 -8.18
CA PRO A 115 -9.90 18.20 -7.81
C PRO A 115 -8.60 17.99 -8.59
N ILE A 116 -7.54 17.55 -7.91
CA ILE A 116 -6.26 17.25 -8.55
C ILE A 116 -6.39 15.96 -9.37
N HIS A 117 -5.91 15.98 -10.62
CA HIS A 117 -6.01 14.83 -11.52
C HIS A 117 -4.95 13.76 -11.22
N ASP A 118 -3.69 14.18 -11.03
CA ASP A 118 -2.60 13.27 -10.71
C ASP A 118 -1.50 13.96 -9.90
N MET A 119 -0.71 13.17 -9.17
CA MET A 119 0.46 13.64 -8.43
C MET A 119 1.53 12.57 -8.31
N GLN A 120 2.79 12.97 -8.26
CA GLN A 120 3.93 12.06 -8.11
C GLN A 120 5.14 12.76 -7.48
N TRP A 121 5.83 12.05 -6.59
CA TRP A 121 7.10 12.48 -6.01
C TRP A 121 8.24 12.29 -7.01
N LEU A 122 9.19 13.22 -7.06
CA LEU A 122 10.38 13.08 -7.90
C LEU A 122 11.44 12.22 -7.20
N TRP A 123 12.00 11.22 -7.90
CA TRP A 123 13.05 10.33 -7.37
C TRP A 123 14.45 10.63 -7.91
N SER A 124 14.58 11.49 -8.91
CA SER A 124 15.80 11.62 -9.71
C SER A 124 16.84 12.58 -9.16
N GLN A 125 16.62 13.17 -7.98
CA GLN A 125 17.46 14.24 -7.45
C GLN A 125 17.98 13.89 -6.06
N ASP A 126 19.30 13.81 -5.95
CA ASP A 126 19.99 13.65 -4.67
C ASP A 126 19.93 14.96 -3.83
N ALA A 127 19.69 16.11 -4.47
CA ALA A 127 19.75 17.44 -3.86
C ALA A 127 18.51 17.84 -3.04
N SER A 128 17.31 17.41 -3.45
CA SER A 128 16.05 17.80 -2.82
C SER A 128 15.08 16.62 -2.82
N ARG A 129 14.74 16.17 -1.62
CA ARG A 129 13.98 14.93 -1.38
C ARG A 129 12.47 15.14 -1.46
N ASP A 130 12.03 16.38 -1.26
CA ASP A 130 10.63 16.70 -1.01
C ASP A 130 9.97 17.37 -2.23
N LEU A 131 10.37 17.00 -3.45
CA LEU A 131 9.76 17.59 -4.65
C LEU A 131 8.51 16.81 -5.07
N LEU A 132 7.39 17.52 -5.19
CA LEU A 132 6.10 16.96 -5.57
C LEU A 132 5.57 17.64 -6.83
N LEU A 133 5.33 16.86 -7.88
CA LEU A 133 4.68 17.32 -9.11
C LEU A 133 3.18 17.04 -9.03
N ALA A 134 2.34 18.04 -9.30
CA ALA A 134 0.89 17.91 -9.30
C ALA A 134 0.26 18.48 -10.57
N ILE A 135 -0.76 17.80 -11.10
CA ILE A 135 -1.62 18.30 -12.18
C ILE A 135 -2.82 19.02 -11.58
N HIS A 136 -2.90 20.32 -11.83
CA HIS A 136 -4.08 21.12 -11.51
C HIS A 136 -4.95 21.26 -12.77
N PRO A 137 -6.26 20.98 -12.68
CA PRO A 137 -7.17 21.21 -13.80
C PRO A 137 -7.25 22.70 -14.15
N PRO A 138 -7.40 23.05 -15.44
CA PRO A 138 -7.55 22.12 -16.58
C PRO A 138 -6.21 21.63 -17.15
N ASN A 139 -5.19 22.47 -17.24
CA ASN A 139 -4.03 22.23 -18.09
C ASN A 139 -2.71 22.65 -17.44
N LEU A 140 -2.67 22.69 -16.12
CA LEU A 140 -1.56 23.22 -15.34
C LEU A 140 -0.76 22.09 -14.69
N ILE A 141 0.55 22.14 -14.85
CA ILE A 141 1.50 21.35 -14.09
C ILE A 141 2.25 22.28 -13.14
N VAL A 142 2.31 21.92 -11.87
CA VAL A 142 2.99 22.71 -10.84
C VAL A 142 3.95 21.82 -10.07
N LEU A 143 5.18 22.30 -9.91
CA LEU A 143 6.20 21.67 -9.08
C LEU A 143 6.28 22.38 -7.73
N TRP A 144 6.11 21.62 -6.66
CA TRP A 144 6.10 22.08 -5.28
C TRP A 144 7.32 21.56 -4.52
N ASN A 145 7.85 22.38 -3.62
CA ASN A 145 8.62 21.90 -2.48
C ASN A 145 7.62 21.50 -1.39
N ALA A 146 7.51 20.21 -1.11
CA ALA A 146 6.55 19.60 -0.20
C ALA A 146 6.93 19.78 1.29
N ASP A 147 8.17 20.14 1.59
CA ASP A 147 8.60 20.44 2.96
C ASP A 147 8.13 21.84 3.38
N THR A 148 8.37 22.84 2.52
CA THR A 148 8.02 24.24 2.79
C THR A 148 6.65 24.65 2.26
N GLY A 149 6.07 23.91 1.31
CA GLY A 149 4.87 24.29 0.57
C GLY A 149 5.08 25.34 -0.51
N THR A 150 6.33 25.65 -0.84
CA THR A 150 6.63 26.70 -1.82
C THR A 150 6.49 26.17 -3.25
N LYS A 151 5.87 26.97 -4.12
CA LYS A 151 5.82 26.70 -5.56
C LYS A 151 7.18 27.03 -6.18
N LEU A 152 7.80 26.06 -6.83
CA LEU A 152 9.06 26.27 -7.57
C LEU A 152 8.78 26.88 -8.94
N TRP A 153 7.88 26.27 -9.71
CA TRP A 153 7.42 26.81 -10.99
C TRP A 153 6.08 26.20 -11.39
N LYS A 154 5.43 26.83 -12.38
CA LYS A 154 4.22 26.31 -13.03
C LYS A 154 4.31 26.44 -14.54
N LYS A 155 3.70 25.50 -15.26
CA LYS A 155 3.60 25.51 -16.73
C LYS A 155 2.15 25.23 -17.14
N SER A 156 1.65 26.04 -18.07
CA SER A 156 0.34 25.83 -18.71
C SER A 156 0.52 25.19 -20.08
N TYR A 157 -0.31 24.21 -20.38
CA TYR A 157 -0.43 23.58 -21.69
C TYR A 157 -1.71 24.03 -22.39
N ALA A 158 -1.86 23.78 -23.68
CA ALA A 158 -3.05 24.23 -24.43
C ALA A 158 -4.30 23.39 -24.11
N GLU A 159 -4.11 22.11 -23.74
CA GLU A 159 -5.19 21.12 -23.62
C GLU A 159 -5.32 20.59 -22.19
N ASN A 160 -6.51 20.05 -21.87
CA ASN A 160 -6.80 19.47 -20.58
C ASN A 160 -5.96 18.22 -20.35
N ILE A 161 -5.23 18.17 -19.23
CA ILE A 161 -4.31 17.06 -18.89
C ILE A 161 -5.03 16.11 -17.93
N LEU A 162 -5.09 14.83 -18.30
CA LEU A 162 -5.79 13.79 -17.55
C LEU A 162 -4.86 13.03 -16.59
N SER A 163 -3.63 12.72 -17.02
CA SER A 163 -2.61 12.01 -16.25
C SER A 163 -1.22 12.24 -16.85
N PHE A 164 -0.17 11.94 -16.11
CA PHE A 164 1.20 11.92 -16.61
C PHE A 164 1.95 10.67 -16.16
N SER A 165 3.02 10.34 -16.89
CA SER A 165 3.99 9.32 -16.48
C SER A 165 5.39 9.78 -16.81
N PHE A 166 6.32 9.64 -15.87
CA PHE A 166 7.76 9.83 -16.12
C PHE A 166 8.37 8.60 -16.79
N ASN A 167 9.42 8.82 -17.58
CA ASN A 167 10.26 7.75 -18.09
C ASN A 167 11.20 7.24 -16.96
N PRO A 168 11.11 5.96 -16.56
CA PRO A 168 11.89 5.41 -15.44
C PRO A 168 13.41 5.40 -15.70
N PHE A 169 13.84 5.35 -16.96
CA PHE A 169 15.27 5.33 -17.34
C PHE A 169 15.85 6.74 -17.56
N GLN A 170 15.00 7.70 -17.92
CA GLN A 170 15.35 9.09 -18.22
C GLN A 170 14.38 10.07 -17.57
N PRO A 171 14.67 10.55 -16.35
CA PRO A 171 13.77 11.45 -15.60
C PRO A 171 13.49 12.80 -16.26
N SER A 172 14.29 13.20 -17.26
CA SER A 172 14.05 14.42 -18.05
C SER A 172 12.90 14.27 -19.05
N GLN A 173 12.43 13.04 -19.29
CA GLN A 173 11.34 12.75 -20.20
C GLN A 173 10.05 12.43 -19.45
N LEU A 174 8.97 13.09 -19.88
CA LEU A 174 7.64 13.03 -19.29
C LEU A 174 6.61 12.89 -20.42
N ALA A 175 5.65 11.98 -20.28
CA ALA A 175 4.50 11.88 -21.16
C ALA A 175 3.25 12.39 -20.46
N LEU A 176 2.48 13.24 -21.16
CA LEU A 176 1.21 13.80 -20.70
C LEU A 176 0.08 13.23 -21.55
N LEU A 177 -0.96 12.71 -20.89
CA LEU A 177 -2.20 12.30 -21.55
C LEU A 177 -3.15 13.50 -21.60
N THR A 178 -3.48 13.98 -22.80
CA THR A 178 -4.49 15.03 -23.02
C THR A 178 -5.79 14.42 -23.59
N SER A 179 -6.87 15.19 -23.62
CA SER A 179 -8.14 14.75 -24.22
C SER A 179 -8.05 14.42 -25.72
N GLU A 180 -7.09 15.02 -26.43
CA GLU A 180 -6.94 14.86 -27.89
C GLU A 180 -5.74 13.98 -28.28
N GLY A 181 -4.73 13.83 -27.42
CA GLY A 181 -3.43 13.27 -27.81
C GLY A 181 -2.51 12.96 -26.63
N ILE A 182 -1.30 12.52 -26.97
CA ILE A 182 -0.20 12.40 -26.01
C ILE A 182 0.81 13.50 -26.30
N VAL A 183 1.26 14.19 -25.26
CA VAL A 183 2.31 15.21 -25.36
C VAL A 183 3.57 14.69 -24.69
N PHE A 184 4.65 14.54 -25.45
CA PHE A 184 5.97 14.16 -24.95
C PHE A 184 6.80 15.40 -24.63
N VAL A 185 7.20 15.54 -23.37
CA VAL A 185 8.09 16.61 -22.88
C VAL A 185 9.45 16.00 -22.62
N SER A 186 10.49 16.50 -23.29
CA SER A 186 11.86 15.95 -23.22
C SER A 186 12.84 16.79 -22.39
N ASP A 187 12.43 18.00 -22.01
CA ASP A 187 13.23 19.02 -21.34
C ASP A 187 12.79 19.27 -19.89
N PHE A 188 12.26 18.24 -19.20
CA PHE A 188 11.86 18.38 -17.80
C PHE A 188 13.09 18.59 -16.91
N SER A 189 13.05 19.65 -16.10
CA SER A 189 14.04 19.95 -15.07
C SER A 189 13.36 20.46 -13.80
N PRO A 190 13.84 20.08 -12.61
CA PRO A 190 13.36 20.66 -11.36
C PRO A 190 13.63 22.17 -11.24
N SER A 191 14.74 22.65 -11.81
CA SER A 191 15.21 24.03 -11.63
C SER A 191 14.55 25.05 -12.56
N LYS A 192 14.05 24.58 -13.72
CA LYS A 192 13.43 25.45 -14.73
C LYS A 192 12.22 24.75 -15.33
N PRO A 193 11.11 25.48 -15.59
CA PRO A 193 9.97 24.91 -16.28
C PRO A 193 10.37 24.47 -17.70
N PRO A 194 9.72 23.44 -18.26
CA PRO A 194 9.92 23.05 -19.66
C PRO A 194 9.75 24.24 -20.60
N ALA A 195 10.72 24.47 -21.48
CA ALA A 195 10.68 25.56 -22.45
C ALA A 195 9.70 25.20 -23.57
N SER A 196 9.78 23.97 -24.07
CA SER A 196 8.92 23.48 -25.14
C SER A 196 7.48 23.22 -24.66
N SER A 197 6.52 23.25 -25.59
CA SER A 197 5.16 22.74 -25.35
C SER A 197 5.07 21.21 -25.43
N GLY A 198 6.21 20.53 -25.65
CA GLY A 198 6.29 19.11 -25.97
C GLY A 198 5.90 18.78 -27.41
N ARG A 199 6.31 17.59 -27.86
CA ARG A 199 5.91 17.02 -29.14
C ARG A 199 4.56 16.34 -28.98
N LYS A 200 3.54 16.82 -29.69
CA LYS A 200 2.21 16.22 -29.69
C LYS A 200 2.14 15.07 -30.70
N VAL A 201 1.50 14.00 -30.26
CA VAL A 201 1.28 12.76 -31.01
C VAL A 201 -0.18 12.36 -30.90
N TYR A 202 -0.77 11.94 -32.02
CA TYR A 202 -2.11 11.37 -32.11
C TYR A 202 -2.04 9.88 -32.37
N ILE A 203 -3.02 9.14 -31.85
CA ILE A 203 -3.08 7.67 -31.95
C ILE A 203 -4.25 7.33 -32.86
N SER A 204 -3.98 7.06 -34.14
CA SER A 204 -5.03 6.71 -35.11
C SER A 204 -5.58 5.31 -34.86
N SER A 205 -6.85 5.16 -34.46
CA SER A 205 -7.49 3.85 -34.32
C SER A 205 -7.94 3.34 -35.70
N PRO A 206 -7.85 2.03 -36.00
CA PRO A 206 -8.23 1.50 -37.32
C PRO A 206 -9.74 1.15 -37.43
N HIS A 207 -10.53 1.34 -36.38
CA HIS A 207 -11.96 1.00 -36.38
C HIS A 207 -12.87 2.07 -37.02
N SER A 208 -12.30 3.16 -37.50
CA SER A 208 -13.02 4.28 -38.13
C SER A 208 -12.82 4.34 -39.66
N SER A 209 -13.20 3.28 -40.39
CA SER A 209 -13.41 3.36 -41.84
C SER A 209 -14.90 3.17 -42.15
N PRO A 210 -15.57 4.14 -42.81
CA PRO A 210 -16.99 4.00 -43.17
C PRO A 210 -17.17 3.09 -44.40
N ALA A 211 -18.19 2.24 -44.32
CA ALA A 211 -19.00 1.68 -45.42
C ALA A 211 -18.29 0.94 -46.59
N HIS A 212 -18.30 -0.40 -46.50
CA HIS A 212 -18.73 -1.39 -47.52
C HIS A 212 -17.86 -2.64 -47.55
N ALA A 213 -18.14 -3.59 -46.65
CA ALA A 213 -18.00 -5.03 -46.94
C ALA A 213 -18.81 -5.83 -45.91
N LYS A 214 -19.74 -6.66 -46.38
CA LYS A 214 -20.54 -7.58 -45.56
C LYS A 214 -19.62 -8.53 -44.76
N PRO A 215 -19.91 -8.84 -43.49
CA PRO A 215 -19.10 -9.77 -42.72
C PRO A 215 -19.44 -11.22 -43.10
N VAL A 216 -18.43 -11.99 -43.51
CA VAL A 216 -18.48 -13.45 -43.57
C VAL A 216 -18.11 -14.01 -42.19
N THR A 217 -18.84 -15.02 -41.75
CA THR A 217 -18.75 -15.71 -40.45
C THR A 217 -17.51 -16.60 -40.35
N THR A 218 -16.47 -16.14 -39.64
CA THR A 218 -15.39 -17.00 -39.10
C THR A 218 -14.84 -16.40 -37.81
N THR A 219 -14.77 -17.20 -36.75
CA THR A 219 -14.23 -16.90 -35.42
C THR A 219 -12.70 -16.84 -35.41
N GLY A 220 -12.11 -15.90 -34.65
CA GLY A 220 -10.71 -16.01 -34.23
C GLY A 220 -9.96 -14.67 -34.09
N ALA A 221 -9.36 -14.45 -32.92
CA ALA A 221 -8.54 -13.30 -32.53
C ALA A 221 -7.38 -12.95 -33.51
N LYS A 222 -7.02 -13.87 -34.42
CA LYS A 222 -5.94 -13.70 -35.41
C LYS A 222 -6.18 -12.61 -36.46
N LYS A 223 -7.43 -12.19 -36.72
CA LYS A 223 -7.72 -11.12 -37.72
C LYS A 223 -7.74 -9.69 -37.16
N ALA A 224 -7.77 -9.52 -35.83
CA ALA A 224 -7.64 -8.18 -35.22
C ALA A 224 -6.22 -7.62 -35.45
N LEU A 225 -5.21 -8.48 -35.38
CA LEU A 225 -3.80 -8.12 -35.54
C LEU A 225 -3.47 -7.59 -36.95
N ASN A 226 -4.00 -8.21 -38.00
CA ASN A 226 -3.73 -7.81 -39.40
C ASN A 226 -4.38 -6.49 -39.83
N LYS A 227 -5.20 -5.86 -38.97
CA LYS A 227 -5.87 -4.58 -39.27
C LYS A 227 -5.54 -3.46 -38.30
N VAL A 228 -4.80 -3.71 -37.21
CA VAL A 228 -4.48 -2.68 -36.21
C VAL A 228 -3.09 -2.10 -36.45
N LYS A 229 -2.96 -1.31 -37.52
CA LYS A 229 -1.81 -0.41 -37.74
C LYS A 229 -2.15 0.96 -37.14
N ILE A 230 -1.99 1.08 -35.82
CA ILE A 230 -2.08 2.37 -35.16
C ILE A 230 -0.75 3.09 -35.42
N LEU A 231 -0.80 4.12 -36.26
CA LEU A 231 0.33 5.01 -36.48
C LEU A 231 0.21 6.19 -35.50
N ILE A 232 1.30 6.42 -34.77
CA ILE A 232 1.55 7.69 -34.08
C ILE A 232 1.80 8.73 -35.17
N THR A 233 0.82 9.59 -35.42
CA THR A 233 0.94 10.68 -36.39
C THR A 233 1.15 12.01 -35.67
N ASN A 234 1.98 12.87 -36.25
CA ASN A 234 2.09 14.27 -35.80
C ASN A 234 0.91 15.11 -36.32
N GLU A 235 0.23 14.64 -37.37
CA GLU A 235 -0.92 15.31 -37.97
C GLU A 235 -2.21 14.93 -37.24
N LYS A 236 -3.10 15.91 -37.08
CA LYS A 236 -4.42 15.71 -36.45
C LYS A 236 -5.29 14.88 -37.40
N PRO A 237 -5.70 13.66 -37.03
CA PRO A 237 -6.59 12.87 -37.87
C PRO A 237 -7.99 13.50 -37.96
N SER A 238 -8.75 13.17 -39.01
CA SER A 238 -10.14 13.64 -39.20
C SER A 238 -11.02 13.29 -37.98
N ALA A 239 -11.97 14.16 -37.64
CA ALA A 239 -12.75 14.14 -36.39
C ALA A 239 -13.47 12.81 -36.07
N GLU A 240 -13.66 11.92 -37.04
CA GLU A 240 -14.28 10.60 -36.86
C GLU A 240 -13.31 9.50 -36.39
N ALA A 241 -11.99 9.73 -36.34
CA ALA A 241 -11.01 8.64 -36.26
C ALA A 241 -10.47 8.28 -34.86
N VAL A 242 -10.57 9.16 -33.86
CA VAL A 242 -9.98 8.88 -32.54
C VAL A 242 -10.60 9.77 -31.46
N THR A 243 -11.14 9.18 -30.41
CA THR A 243 -11.33 9.87 -29.12
C THR A 243 -10.48 9.15 -28.07
N LEU A 244 -9.32 9.74 -27.72
CA LEU A 244 -8.50 9.30 -26.58
C LEU A 244 -9.21 9.49 -25.22
N ASN A 245 -10.43 10.04 -25.24
CA ASN A 245 -11.33 10.14 -24.09
C ASN A 245 -11.62 8.79 -23.41
N GLU A 246 -11.46 7.66 -24.10
CA GLU A 246 -11.65 6.32 -23.50
C GLU A 246 -10.36 5.70 -22.91
N CYS A 247 -9.21 6.35 -23.06
CA CYS A 247 -7.96 5.87 -22.49
C CYS A 247 -7.99 6.01 -20.96
N LEU A 248 -7.95 4.88 -20.26
CA LEU A 248 -8.06 4.83 -18.80
C LEU A 248 -6.73 5.17 -18.10
N GLN A 249 -5.61 4.79 -18.69
CA GLN A 249 -4.29 4.92 -18.09
C GLN A 249 -3.19 4.97 -19.16
N LEU A 250 -2.19 5.82 -18.90
CA LEU A 250 -0.93 5.91 -19.64
C LEU A 250 0.22 5.62 -18.67
N SER A 251 1.13 4.71 -19.03
CA SER A 251 2.30 4.40 -18.20
C SER A 251 3.50 4.02 -19.07
N TYR A 252 4.70 4.50 -18.73
CA TYR A 252 5.92 3.88 -19.23
C TYR A 252 6.07 2.47 -18.66
N LEU A 253 6.69 1.55 -19.42
CA LEU A 253 7.07 0.25 -18.88
C LEU A 253 8.38 0.39 -18.08
N PRO A 254 8.40 0.02 -16.79
CA PRO A 254 9.59 0.10 -15.97
C PRO A 254 10.62 -1.01 -16.27
N SER A 255 10.19 -2.12 -16.86
CA SER A 255 11.04 -3.25 -17.25
C SER A 255 11.76 -3.06 -18.59
N ARG A 256 11.22 -2.24 -19.51
CA ARG A 256 11.74 -2.06 -20.87
C ARG A 256 11.89 -0.59 -21.24
N ARG A 257 13.09 -0.20 -21.65
CA ARG A 257 13.38 1.14 -22.14
C ARG A 257 12.56 1.48 -23.39
N ASN A 258 12.11 2.74 -23.48
CA ASN A 258 11.40 3.31 -24.63
C ASN A 258 10.09 2.61 -25.02
N HIS A 259 9.50 1.84 -24.10
CA HIS A 259 8.18 1.25 -24.28
C HIS A 259 7.15 1.94 -23.39
N MET A 260 5.93 2.09 -23.92
CA MET A 260 4.82 2.72 -23.23
C MET A 260 3.56 1.87 -23.37
N LEU A 261 2.77 1.82 -22.30
CA LEU A 261 1.51 1.12 -22.19
C LEU A 261 0.36 2.12 -22.22
N LEU A 262 -0.64 1.82 -23.05
CA LEU A 262 -1.93 2.50 -23.08
C LEU A 262 -3.04 1.52 -22.77
N LEU A 263 -3.88 1.88 -21.80
CA LEU A 263 -4.96 1.05 -21.33
C LEU A 263 -6.30 1.57 -21.87
N TYR A 264 -6.99 0.70 -22.61
CA TYR A 264 -8.39 0.87 -22.97
C TYR A 264 -9.24 -0.18 -22.24
N PRO A 265 -10.57 0.01 -22.13
CA PRO A 265 -11.43 -0.94 -21.44
C PRO A 265 -11.33 -2.37 -21.98
N ARG A 266 -11.03 -2.58 -23.27
CA ARG A 266 -10.99 -3.93 -23.87
C ARG A 266 -9.65 -4.35 -24.43
N GLU A 267 -8.67 -3.47 -24.43
CA GLU A 267 -7.36 -3.75 -25.01
C GLU A 267 -6.25 -2.97 -24.29
N ILE A 268 -5.07 -3.59 -24.24
CA ILE A 268 -3.84 -2.94 -23.80
C ILE A 268 -2.95 -2.82 -25.02
N LEU A 269 -2.53 -1.60 -25.33
CA LEU A 269 -1.60 -1.33 -26.42
C LEU A 269 -0.22 -1.08 -25.84
N ILE A 270 0.78 -1.71 -26.44
CA ILE A 270 2.18 -1.50 -26.07
C ILE A 270 2.90 -0.89 -27.27
N LEU A 271 3.41 0.31 -27.05
CA LEU A 271 4.04 1.16 -28.05
C LEU A 271 5.55 1.16 -27.85
N ASP A 272 6.30 1.00 -28.93
CA ASP A 272 7.73 1.35 -28.97
C ASP A 272 7.85 2.80 -29.45
N LEU A 273 8.43 3.66 -28.62
CA LEU A 273 8.57 5.10 -28.85
C LEU A 273 9.70 5.44 -29.84
N GLU A 274 10.61 4.52 -30.15
CA GLU A 274 11.63 4.76 -31.18
C GLU A 274 11.05 4.66 -32.59
N VAL A 275 10.25 3.61 -32.82
CA VAL A 275 9.58 3.37 -34.10
C VAL A 275 8.20 4.05 -34.14
N ASN A 276 7.67 4.47 -32.99
CA ASN A 276 6.36 5.09 -32.85
C ASN A 276 5.22 4.18 -33.34
N GLN A 277 5.26 2.90 -32.97
CA GLN A 277 4.32 1.87 -33.44
C GLN A 277 3.93 0.91 -32.31
N THR A 278 2.76 0.27 -32.46
CA THR A 278 2.28 -0.83 -31.61
C THR A 278 3.09 -2.12 -31.81
N VAL A 279 3.84 -2.52 -30.78
CA VAL A 279 4.65 -3.76 -30.74
C VAL A 279 3.93 -4.90 -30.04
N GLY A 280 2.95 -4.63 -29.18
CA GLY A 280 2.11 -5.66 -28.57
C GLY A 280 0.67 -5.17 -28.39
N VAL A 281 -0.28 -6.08 -28.56
CA VAL A 281 -1.70 -5.85 -28.27
C VAL A 281 -2.22 -6.97 -27.39
N VAL A 282 -2.79 -6.61 -26.24
CA VAL A 282 -3.45 -7.54 -25.34
C VAL A 282 -4.94 -7.23 -25.36
N ALA A 283 -5.68 -7.90 -26.24
CA ALA A 283 -7.12 -7.74 -26.35
C ALA A 283 -7.88 -8.73 -25.46
N ILE A 284 -9.03 -8.30 -24.94
CA ILE A 284 -10.01 -9.15 -24.29
C ILE A 284 -10.98 -9.69 -25.35
N GLU A 285 -11.34 -10.96 -25.24
CA GLU A 285 -12.34 -11.57 -26.12
C GLU A 285 -13.73 -10.92 -25.98
N ARG A 286 -14.61 -11.12 -26.96
CA ARG A 286 -15.90 -10.41 -27.06
C ARG A 286 -16.80 -10.56 -25.81
N THR A 287 -16.68 -11.68 -25.09
CA THR A 287 -17.43 -11.99 -23.86
C THR A 287 -16.64 -11.74 -22.58
N GLY A 288 -15.38 -11.32 -22.68
CA GLY A 288 -14.53 -11.09 -21.52
C GLY A 288 -14.84 -9.77 -20.82
N VAL A 289 -14.44 -9.69 -19.55
CA VAL A 289 -14.72 -8.54 -18.68
C VAL A 289 -13.70 -7.42 -18.93
N PRO A 290 -14.14 -6.16 -19.13
CA PRO A 290 -13.25 -5.02 -19.37
C PRO A 290 -12.19 -4.81 -18.29
N PHE A 291 -11.06 -4.22 -18.68
CA PHE A 291 -10.02 -3.75 -17.78
C PHE A 291 -10.42 -2.46 -17.08
N LEU A 292 -10.00 -2.33 -15.82
CA LEU A 292 -10.19 -1.15 -14.99
C LEU A 292 -8.88 -0.41 -14.71
N GLN A 293 -7.78 -1.14 -14.50
CA GLN A 293 -6.44 -0.61 -14.19
C GLN A 293 -5.38 -1.65 -14.52
N VAL A 294 -4.16 -1.22 -14.88
CA VAL A 294 -3.01 -2.11 -15.06
C VAL A 294 -1.79 -1.56 -14.29
N THR A 295 -1.09 -2.44 -13.58
CA THR A 295 0.15 -2.11 -12.88
C THR A 295 1.31 -2.90 -13.51
N PRO A 296 2.23 -2.24 -14.23
CA PRO A 296 3.43 -2.88 -14.77
C PRO A 296 4.51 -3.02 -13.69
N CYS A 297 5.21 -4.15 -13.69
CA CYS A 297 6.29 -4.48 -12.75
C CYS A 297 7.66 -4.01 -13.25
N PHE A 298 8.52 -3.58 -12.33
CA PHE A 298 9.89 -3.15 -12.57
C PHE A 298 10.84 -4.34 -12.75
N GLN A 299 10.79 -5.35 -11.87
CA GLN A 299 11.75 -6.46 -11.85
C GLN A 299 11.66 -7.31 -13.12
N ARG A 300 10.44 -7.55 -13.61
CA ARG A 300 10.20 -8.29 -14.84
C ARG A 300 9.08 -7.69 -15.68
N ASP A 301 9.08 -8.06 -16.95
CA ASP A 301 8.05 -7.67 -17.91
C ASP A 301 6.72 -8.39 -17.64
N VAL A 302 6.04 -7.95 -16.58
CA VAL A 302 4.81 -8.53 -16.07
C VAL A 302 3.78 -7.44 -15.84
N LEU A 303 2.53 -7.77 -16.15
CA LEU A 303 1.39 -6.89 -15.99
C LEU A 303 0.38 -7.52 -15.03
N PHE A 304 0.06 -6.80 -13.95
CA PHE A 304 -1.13 -7.08 -13.14
C PHE A 304 -2.30 -6.29 -13.70
N CYS A 305 -3.34 -6.99 -14.18
CA CYS A 305 -4.52 -6.36 -14.77
C CYS A 305 -5.74 -6.56 -13.88
N LEU A 306 -6.37 -5.46 -13.47
CA LEU A 306 -7.64 -5.46 -12.74
C LEU A 306 -8.80 -5.39 -13.75
N HIS A 307 -9.79 -6.26 -13.59
CA HIS A 307 -11.02 -6.29 -14.38
C HIS A 307 -12.21 -5.66 -13.63
N GLU A 308 -13.25 -5.24 -14.35
CA GLU A 308 -14.46 -4.63 -13.75
C GLU A 308 -15.23 -5.57 -12.80
N ASN A 309 -15.07 -6.89 -12.93
CA ASN A 309 -15.61 -7.90 -12.01
C ASN A 309 -14.73 -8.11 -10.77
N GLY A 310 -13.67 -7.32 -10.61
CA GLY A 310 -12.68 -7.35 -9.53
C GLY A 310 -11.73 -8.54 -9.58
N CYS A 311 -11.76 -9.30 -10.68
CA CYS A 311 -10.75 -10.29 -10.97
C CYS A 311 -9.41 -9.62 -11.28
N ILE A 312 -8.31 -10.20 -10.80
CA ILE A 312 -6.94 -9.78 -11.08
C ILE A 312 -6.29 -10.88 -11.93
N THR A 313 -5.71 -10.49 -13.05
CA THR A 313 -4.94 -11.39 -13.91
C THR A 313 -3.46 -11.00 -13.91
N LEU A 314 -2.59 -12.01 -13.89
CA LEU A 314 -1.15 -11.90 -14.05
C LEU A 314 -0.80 -12.30 -15.48
N ARG A 315 -0.25 -11.36 -16.24
CA ARG A 315 0.21 -11.60 -17.60
C ARG A 315 1.72 -11.38 -17.73
N VAL A 316 2.43 -12.34 -18.30
CA VAL A 316 3.89 -12.30 -18.42
C VAL A 316 4.26 -12.08 -19.88
N GLY A 317 5.12 -11.09 -20.12
CA GLY A 317 5.65 -10.80 -21.44
C GLY A 317 6.54 -11.92 -21.95
N ARG A 318 6.25 -12.43 -23.14
CA ARG A 318 7.06 -13.39 -23.86
C ARG A 318 7.52 -12.77 -25.18
N GLN A 319 8.81 -12.87 -25.46
CA GLN A 319 9.34 -12.65 -26.79
C GLN A 319 9.34 -13.98 -27.53
N SER A 320 8.61 -14.04 -28.64
CA SER A 320 8.73 -15.15 -29.58
C SER A 320 10.08 -15.05 -30.28
N CYS A 321 11.05 -15.87 -29.86
CA CYS A 321 12.27 -16.11 -30.62
C CYS A 321 12.03 -17.39 -31.44
N GLY A 322 12.16 -17.32 -32.76
CA GLY A 322 11.87 -18.43 -33.66
C GLY A 322 12.67 -19.68 -33.27
N SER A 323 11.98 -20.72 -32.83
CA SER A 323 12.57 -22.04 -32.63
C SER A 323 12.76 -22.71 -33.99
N SER A 324 13.96 -22.63 -34.57
CA SER A 324 14.37 -23.53 -35.64
C SER A 324 14.69 -24.90 -35.04
N GLY A 325 13.70 -25.79 -35.01
CA GLY A 325 13.89 -27.12 -34.43
C GLY A 325 12.64 -27.97 -34.30
N ALA A 326 11.83 -28.09 -35.36
CA ALA A 326 10.91 -29.21 -35.52
C ALA A 326 10.76 -29.50 -37.02
N THR A 327 11.33 -30.62 -37.47
CA THR A 327 11.07 -31.20 -38.78
C THR A 327 9.65 -31.74 -38.79
N SER A 328 8.70 -30.97 -39.30
CA SER A 328 7.42 -31.46 -39.79
C SER A 328 7.06 -30.68 -41.05
N GLU A 329 6.97 -31.42 -42.15
CA GLU A 329 6.56 -30.94 -43.48
C GLU A 329 5.12 -30.41 -43.43
N GLU A 330 4.96 -29.11 -43.18
CA GLU A 330 3.81 -28.31 -43.61
C GLU A 330 4.22 -26.83 -43.51
N ALA A 331 4.41 -26.19 -44.66
CA ALA A 331 4.85 -24.80 -44.75
C ALA A 331 3.70 -23.84 -44.36
N GLU A 332 3.48 -23.64 -43.06
CA GLU A 332 2.82 -22.43 -42.55
C GLU A 332 3.88 -21.36 -42.25
N ALA A 333 3.60 -20.11 -42.63
CA ALA A 333 4.51 -18.97 -42.58
C ALA A 333 5.22 -18.83 -41.22
N ASP A 334 6.51 -18.48 -41.25
CA ASP A 334 7.34 -18.24 -40.07
C ASP A 334 6.59 -17.41 -39.00
N PRO A 335 6.63 -17.80 -37.71
CA PRO A 335 5.93 -17.07 -36.67
C PRO A 335 6.54 -15.67 -36.55
N VAL A 336 5.77 -14.65 -36.94
CA VAL A 336 6.13 -13.24 -36.79
C VAL A 336 6.48 -12.99 -35.31
N PRO A 337 7.71 -12.52 -35.01
CA PRO A 337 8.09 -12.19 -33.65
C PRO A 337 7.18 -11.03 -33.18
N GLU A 338 6.38 -11.32 -32.16
CA GLU A 338 5.49 -10.36 -31.51
C GLU A 338 5.71 -10.39 -30.01
N MET A 339 5.59 -9.22 -29.38
CA MET A 339 5.56 -9.11 -27.94
C MET A 339 4.17 -9.50 -27.44
N THR A 340 4.09 -10.72 -26.92
CA THR A 340 2.84 -11.32 -26.44
C THR A 340 2.84 -11.35 -24.92
N TYR A 341 1.67 -11.19 -24.30
CA TYR A 341 1.51 -11.28 -22.86
C TYR A 341 0.59 -12.44 -22.52
N ASP A 342 1.20 -13.53 -22.10
CA ASP A 342 0.51 -14.77 -21.78
C ASP A 342 -0.11 -14.67 -20.39
N LEU A 343 -1.39 -15.04 -20.28
CA LEU A 343 -2.06 -15.19 -19.00
C LEU A 343 -1.46 -16.37 -18.24
N LYS A 344 -0.83 -16.12 -17.09
CA LYS A 344 -0.21 -17.16 -16.26
C LYS A 344 -1.03 -17.52 -15.03
N CYS A 345 -1.70 -16.53 -14.43
CA CYS A 345 -2.49 -16.72 -13.22
C CYS A 345 -3.68 -15.74 -13.18
N GLN A 346 -4.75 -16.14 -12.52
CA GLN A 346 -5.96 -15.35 -12.35
C GLN A 346 -6.55 -15.62 -10.95
N CYS A 347 -7.04 -14.58 -10.27
CA CYS A 347 -7.76 -14.74 -9.01
C CYS A 347 -9.28 -14.85 -9.22
N ASP A 348 -10.00 -15.22 -8.17
CA ASP A 348 -11.45 -15.35 -8.24
C ASP A 348 -12.14 -13.99 -8.42
N ALA A 349 -13.17 -13.95 -9.26
CA ALA A 349 -13.97 -12.75 -9.46
C ALA A 349 -14.88 -12.48 -8.25
N ILE A 350 -15.10 -11.20 -7.94
CA ILE A 350 -16.05 -10.79 -6.90
C ILE A 350 -17.45 -10.60 -7.49
N ARG A 351 -18.48 -10.88 -6.69
CA ARG A 351 -19.86 -10.61 -7.09
C ARG A 351 -20.12 -9.10 -7.08
N VAL A 352 -20.08 -8.48 -8.25
CA VAL A 352 -20.36 -7.06 -8.42
C VAL A 352 -21.84 -6.77 -8.19
N THR A 353 -22.13 -5.77 -7.37
CA THR A 353 -23.48 -5.24 -7.11
C THR A 353 -23.44 -3.70 -7.13
N LYS A 354 -24.59 -3.03 -6.98
CA LYS A 354 -24.62 -1.55 -6.94
C LYS A 354 -23.75 -0.96 -5.82
N THR A 355 -23.57 -1.69 -4.71
CA THR A 355 -22.80 -1.24 -3.54
C THR A 355 -21.40 -1.85 -3.46
N VAL A 356 -21.12 -2.90 -4.22
CA VAL A 356 -19.86 -3.66 -4.19
C VAL A 356 -19.27 -3.69 -5.60
N ARG A 357 -18.22 -2.92 -5.84
CA ARG A 357 -17.47 -2.86 -7.10
C ARG A 357 -15.98 -2.62 -6.81
N PRO A 358 -15.07 -3.16 -7.64
CA PRO A 358 -13.64 -2.88 -7.49
C PRO A 358 -13.34 -1.41 -7.84
N TYR A 359 -12.39 -0.80 -7.12
CA TYR A 359 -11.94 0.57 -7.39
C TYR A 359 -10.53 0.62 -7.96
N SER A 360 -9.55 0.05 -7.26
CA SER A 360 -8.15 0.13 -7.66
C SER A 360 -7.33 -1.00 -7.05
N ILE A 361 -6.20 -1.29 -7.69
CA ILE A 361 -5.14 -2.15 -7.18
C ILE A 361 -3.85 -1.37 -6.95
N ALA A 362 -3.06 -1.81 -5.98
CA ALA A 362 -1.67 -1.42 -5.79
C ALA A 362 -0.80 -2.67 -5.58
N CYS A 363 0.41 -2.66 -6.16
CA CYS A 363 1.38 -3.74 -6.03
C CYS A 363 2.47 -3.35 -5.03
N SER A 364 3.03 -4.32 -4.30
CA SER A 364 4.19 -4.08 -3.44
C SER A 364 5.40 -3.67 -4.29
N PRO A 365 5.99 -2.48 -4.07
CA PRO A 365 7.09 -1.99 -4.90
C PRO A 365 8.44 -2.70 -4.67
N ILE A 366 8.61 -3.40 -3.53
CA ILE A 366 9.87 -4.10 -3.21
C ILE A 366 9.89 -5.50 -3.81
N ASN A 367 8.83 -6.29 -3.59
CA ASN A 367 8.81 -7.70 -3.91
C ASN A 367 8.01 -8.01 -5.18
N GLU A 368 7.08 -7.13 -5.56
CA GLU A 368 6.18 -7.30 -6.72
C GLU A 368 5.40 -8.62 -6.76
N ASN A 369 5.22 -9.26 -5.59
CA ASN A 369 4.52 -10.53 -5.43
C ASN A 369 3.16 -10.40 -4.73
N ALA A 370 2.86 -9.24 -4.14
CA ALA A 370 1.64 -8.99 -3.39
C ALA A 370 0.88 -7.78 -3.94
N ILE A 371 -0.44 -7.87 -3.91
CA ILE A 371 -1.38 -6.89 -4.49
C ILE A 371 -2.50 -6.61 -3.51
N ALA A 372 -2.80 -5.34 -3.29
CA ALA A 372 -3.94 -4.89 -2.53
C ALA A 372 -5.05 -4.46 -3.49
N LEU A 373 -6.25 -5.01 -3.33
CA LEU A 373 -7.47 -4.64 -4.05
C LEU A 373 -8.42 -3.93 -3.10
N ILE A 374 -8.85 -2.74 -3.49
CA ILE A 374 -9.85 -1.96 -2.77
C ILE A 374 -11.22 -2.09 -3.44
N ILE A 375 -12.23 -2.36 -2.62
CA ILE A 375 -13.63 -2.51 -3.03
C ILE A 375 -14.47 -1.37 -2.46
N SER A 376 -15.48 -0.94 -3.20
CA SER A 376 -16.35 0.19 -2.84
C SER A 376 -17.12 0.04 -1.53
N ASP A 377 -17.23 -1.16 -0.95
CA ASP A 377 -17.86 -1.39 0.35
C ASP A 377 -16.88 -1.23 1.52
N GLY A 378 -15.67 -0.74 1.26
CA GLY A 378 -14.62 -0.50 2.24
C GLY A 378 -13.73 -1.70 2.51
N ARG A 379 -13.96 -2.85 1.84
CA ARG A 379 -13.06 -4.01 1.96
C ARG A 379 -11.74 -3.79 1.25
N VAL A 380 -10.65 -4.21 1.90
CA VAL A 380 -9.31 -4.31 1.31
C VAL A 380 -8.90 -5.77 1.31
N MET A 381 -8.68 -6.32 0.11
CA MET A 381 -8.24 -7.70 -0.09
C MET A 381 -6.77 -7.71 -0.48
N ILE A 382 -5.96 -8.52 0.20
CA ILE A 382 -4.53 -8.62 -0.03
C ILE A 382 -4.26 -10.00 -0.63
N TRP A 383 -3.82 -9.99 -1.87
CA TRP A 383 -3.50 -11.16 -2.66
C TRP A 383 -2.00 -11.32 -2.76
N GLU A 384 -1.53 -12.54 -2.59
CA GLU A 384 -0.13 -12.89 -2.72
C GLU A 384 0.05 -13.96 -3.80
N LEU A 385 1.07 -13.81 -4.62
CA LEU A 385 1.41 -14.74 -5.70
C LEU A 385 2.42 -15.78 -5.20
N LYS A 386 2.04 -17.06 -5.20
CA LYS A 386 2.94 -18.17 -4.85
C LYS A 386 3.16 -19.13 -6.00
N SER A 387 4.37 -19.67 -6.06
CA SER A 387 4.72 -20.79 -6.94
C SER A 387 4.35 -22.13 -6.29
N SER A 388 3.80 -23.03 -7.09
CA SER A 388 3.49 -24.41 -6.73
C SER A 388 4.20 -25.33 -7.72
N VAL A 389 5.00 -26.28 -7.21
CA VAL A 389 5.63 -27.31 -8.03
C VAL A 389 4.74 -28.55 -8.03
N PRO A 390 4.20 -28.98 -9.19
CA PRO A 390 3.32 -30.14 -9.26
C PRO A 390 4.14 -31.44 -9.14
N GLY A 391 4.07 -32.13 -8.00
CA GLY A 391 4.54 -33.53 -7.93
C GLY A 391 5.07 -34.03 -6.59
N LYS A 392 4.17 -34.33 -5.63
CA LYS A 392 4.24 -35.52 -4.75
C LYS A 392 2.84 -35.76 -4.17
N LYS A 393 2.15 -36.79 -4.66
CA LYS A 393 0.82 -37.21 -4.16
C LYS A 393 0.96 -37.78 -2.75
N ILE A 394 0.30 -37.16 -1.78
CA ILE A 394 0.15 -37.66 -0.40
C ILE A 394 -0.79 -38.86 -0.45
N ARG A 395 -0.27 -40.07 -0.21
CA ARG A 395 -1.08 -41.25 0.14
C ARG A 395 -1.24 -41.26 1.66
N ASN A 396 -2.49 -41.37 2.12
CA ASN A 396 -2.85 -41.56 3.52
C ASN A 396 -2.10 -42.74 4.16
N ALA A 397 -1.36 -42.48 5.23
CA ALA A 397 -1.03 -43.47 6.25
C ALA A 397 -0.73 -42.75 7.57
N SER A 398 -1.27 -43.34 8.63
CA SER A 398 -1.27 -42.93 10.03
C SER A 398 0.11 -42.78 10.67
N SER A 399 0.16 -41.86 11.63
CA SER A 399 1.12 -41.72 12.74
C SER A 399 2.58 -41.44 12.40
N THR A 400 3.08 -40.37 13.03
CA THR A 400 4.45 -39.90 13.17
C THR A 400 5.09 -39.21 11.95
N THR A 401 5.43 -37.93 12.18
CA THR A 401 6.25 -37.02 11.36
C THR A 401 5.74 -36.64 9.96
N CYS A 402 4.91 -35.59 9.87
CA CYS A 402 5.14 -34.46 8.96
C CYS A 402 4.13 -33.34 9.27
N THR A 403 4.63 -32.13 9.51
CA THR A 403 3.95 -30.96 10.05
C THR A 403 2.99 -30.29 9.06
N LEU A 404 1.82 -29.92 9.60
CA LEU A 404 0.90 -28.91 9.11
C LEU A 404 1.46 -27.49 9.39
N TYR A 405 1.04 -26.51 8.57
CA TYR A 405 0.83 -25.07 8.84
C TYR A 405 1.46 -24.03 7.87
N ALA A 406 0.70 -22.92 7.77
CA ALA A 406 0.69 -21.70 6.94
C ALA A 406 1.85 -20.71 7.19
N PRO A 407 1.80 -19.45 6.70
CA PRO A 407 1.70 -18.95 5.33
C PRO A 407 2.97 -18.13 4.99
N LEU A 408 3.80 -18.60 4.07
CA LEU A 408 5.03 -17.88 3.69
C LEU A 408 4.72 -16.70 2.75
N SER A 409 4.35 -15.53 3.30
CA SER A 409 4.30 -14.24 2.56
C SER A 409 5.65 -13.51 2.48
N PHE A 410 6.67 -14.18 2.97
CA PHE A 410 8.07 -13.83 2.86
C PHE A 410 8.80 -15.15 3.15
N CYS A 411 9.73 -15.54 2.27
CA CYS A 411 10.52 -16.78 2.24
C CYS A 411 10.02 -17.89 1.28
N GLY A 412 10.84 -18.16 0.27
CA GLY A 412 10.77 -19.37 -0.53
C GLY A 412 11.29 -20.56 0.27
N ARG A 413 11.23 -21.75 -0.33
CA ARG A 413 11.56 -23.05 0.26
C ARG A 413 12.70 -23.03 1.31
N PRO A 414 12.61 -23.85 2.38
CA PRO A 414 13.76 -24.09 3.23
C PRO A 414 14.92 -24.60 2.38
N VAL A 415 16.07 -23.95 2.55
CA VAL A 415 17.34 -24.31 1.94
C VAL A 415 17.61 -25.78 2.29
N GLY A 416 17.61 -26.64 1.27
CA GLY A 416 18.09 -28.02 1.47
C GLY A 416 19.58 -27.98 1.81
N PRO A 417 20.11 -28.98 2.54
CA PRO A 417 21.49 -29.00 3.07
C PRO A 417 22.62 -28.96 2.02
N LEU A 418 22.31 -28.73 0.74
CA LEU A 418 23.26 -28.64 -0.38
C LEU A 418 23.13 -27.34 -1.20
N GLN A 419 22.26 -26.39 -0.85
CA GLN A 419 22.00 -25.19 -1.65
C GLN A 419 22.56 -23.92 -1.00
N LYS A 420 23.71 -23.41 -1.48
CA LYS A 420 24.49 -22.31 -0.86
C LYS A 420 24.02 -20.87 -1.21
N LYS A 421 22.76 -20.66 -1.62
CA LYS A 421 22.25 -19.33 -2.02
C LYS A 421 20.83 -19.10 -1.52
N CYS A 422 20.57 -17.91 -0.98
CA CYS A 422 19.24 -17.41 -0.67
C CYS A 422 18.38 -17.48 -1.95
N PRO A 423 17.18 -18.10 -1.92
CA PRO A 423 16.25 -17.97 -3.03
C PRO A 423 15.81 -16.52 -3.06
N ASP A 424 16.16 -15.81 -4.13
CA ASP A 424 15.48 -14.56 -4.43
C ASP A 424 13.97 -14.88 -4.53
N LEU A 425 13.13 -13.95 -4.09
CA LEU A 425 11.66 -14.06 -4.07
C LEU A 425 10.99 -12.92 -4.82
N SER A 426 11.82 -12.10 -5.46
CA SER A 426 11.42 -11.26 -6.56
C SER A 426 10.55 -12.06 -7.53
N LEU A 427 9.63 -11.36 -8.18
CA LEU A 427 8.87 -11.91 -9.30
C LEU A 427 9.81 -12.55 -10.35
N ASP A 428 11.04 -12.04 -10.44
CA ASP A 428 12.15 -12.59 -11.20
C ASP A 428 12.42 -14.07 -10.88
N SER A 429 12.73 -14.41 -9.63
CA SER A 429 12.99 -15.79 -9.20
C SER A 429 11.83 -16.76 -9.42
N VAL A 430 10.59 -16.29 -9.23
CA VAL A 430 9.36 -17.08 -9.30
C VAL A 430 9.07 -17.50 -10.73
N ILE A 431 9.47 -16.67 -11.69
CA ILE A 431 9.24 -16.87 -13.13
C ILE A 431 10.53 -17.39 -13.83
N ALA A 432 11.70 -17.38 -13.17
CA ALA A 432 13.02 -17.66 -13.76
C ALA A 432 13.20 -19.02 -14.46
N GLY A 433 12.21 -19.93 -14.40
CA GLY A 433 12.26 -21.20 -15.11
C GLY A 433 11.98 -21.18 -16.62
N GLN A 434 11.62 -20.04 -17.24
CA GLN A 434 11.11 -20.03 -18.64
C GLN A 434 11.78 -19.05 -19.64
N GLY A 435 12.93 -18.43 -19.34
CA GLY A 435 13.53 -17.40 -20.23
C GLY A 435 15.03 -17.56 -20.53
N MET A 436 15.34 -18.03 -21.75
CA MET A 436 16.57 -17.81 -22.54
C MET A 436 17.95 -18.17 -21.92
N LEU A 437 18.27 -19.46 -21.82
CA LEU A 437 19.67 -19.93 -21.70
C LEU A 437 20.08 -20.84 -22.87
N SER A 438 21.18 -20.42 -23.51
CA SER A 438 22.16 -21.15 -24.31
C SER A 438 21.71 -22.34 -25.19
N ASN A 439 21.56 -22.09 -26.50
CA ASN A 439 22.05 -23.05 -27.49
C ASN A 439 23.56 -22.82 -27.62
N ASP A 440 24.35 -23.57 -26.87
CA ASP A 440 25.54 -24.22 -27.42
C ASP A 440 26.09 -25.25 -26.42
N SER A 441 26.31 -26.45 -26.95
CA SER A 441 26.73 -27.70 -26.30
C SER A 441 25.68 -28.46 -25.47
N ALA A 442 25.17 -29.53 -26.09
CA ALA A 442 24.37 -30.56 -25.46
C ALA A 442 25.15 -31.26 -24.33
N GLN A 443 24.76 -31.02 -23.07
CA GLN A 443 24.91 -31.98 -21.98
C GLN A 443 23.65 -31.96 -21.09
N SER A 444 23.25 -33.16 -20.66
CA SER A 444 21.94 -33.53 -20.10
C SER A 444 21.46 -32.68 -18.91
N GLY A 445 20.49 -31.80 -19.13
CA GLY A 445 19.61 -31.23 -18.10
C GLY A 445 18.18 -31.74 -18.31
N GLY A 446 17.52 -32.23 -17.25
CA GLY A 446 16.16 -32.78 -17.31
C GLY A 446 15.10 -31.80 -17.82
N PRO A 447 13.88 -32.27 -18.16
CA PRO A 447 12.84 -31.41 -18.73
C PRO A 447 12.50 -30.28 -17.76
N LEU A 448 12.66 -29.04 -18.22
CA LEU A 448 12.29 -27.81 -17.51
C LEU A 448 10.82 -27.90 -17.07
N GLN A 449 10.60 -27.91 -15.75
CA GLN A 449 9.26 -28.06 -15.16
C GLN A 449 8.55 -26.70 -15.13
N GLU A 450 7.36 -26.61 -15.74
CA GLU A 450 6.55 -25.38 -15.68
C GLU A 450 6.17 -25.07 -14.21
N VAL A 451 6.46 -23.83 -13.79
CA VAL A 451 6.06 -23.34 -12.47
C VAL A 451 4.60 -22.88 -12.54
N HIS A 452 3.71 -23.53 -11.79
CA HIS A 452 2.34 -23.07 -11.67
C HIS A 452 2.23 -21.97 -10.62
N LEU A 453 1.71 -20.82 -11.02
CA LEU A 453 1.48 -19.68 -10.13
C LEU A 453 0.03 -19.68 -9.65
N LYS A 454 -0.18 -19.30 -8.39
CA LYS A 454 -1.51 -19.18 -7.78
C LYS A 454 -1.60 -17.92 -6.94
N PHE A 455 -2.73 -17.22 -7.04
CA PHE A 455 -3.09 -16.17 -6.11
C PHE A 455 -3.67 -16.77 -4.82
N LEU A 456 -3.20 -16.29 -3.68
CA LEU A 456 -3.70 -16.63 -2.36
C LEU A 456 -4.14 -15.36 -1.66
N LEU A 457 -5.37 -15.36 -1.14
CA LEU A 457 -5.85 -14.28 -0.29
C LEU A 457 -5.21 -14.42 1.09
N THR A 458 -4.30 -13.52 1.44
CA THR A 458 -3.55 -13.54 2.70
C THR A 458 -4.11 -12.58 3.74
N GLY A 459 -4.71 -11.48 3.30
CA GLY A 459 -5.31 -10.47 4.19
C GLY A 459 -6.67 -10.01 3.70
N LEU A 460 -7.58 -9.76 4.65
CA LEU A 460 -8.90 -9.17 4.39
C LEU A 460 -9.24 -8.18 5.50
N LEU A 461 -9.22 -6.89 5.18
CA LEU A 461 -9.76 -5.84 6.04
C LEU A 461 -11.23 -5.61 5.66
N SER A 462 -12.14 -5.72 6.62
CA SER A 462 -13.58 -5.51 6.40
C SER A 462 -14.02 -4.08 6.71
N GLY A 463 -14.65 -3.41 5.74
CA GLY A 463 -15.34 -2.13 5.94
C GLY A 463 -16.83 -2.30 6.30
N LEU A 464 -17.45 -1.23 6.80
CA LEU A 464 -18.89 -1.17 7.09
C LEU A 464 -19.69 -0.91 5.79
N PRO A 465 -20.54 -1.85 5.32
CA PRO A 465 -21.13 -1.78 3.97
C PRO A 465 -22.28 -0.77 3.82
N GLN A 466 -22.87 -0.28 4.93
CA GLN A 466 -23.94 0.72 4.96
C GLN A 466 -23.72 1.69 6.13
N PRO A 467 -24.18 2.95 6.02
CA PRO A 467 -24.05 3.88 7.12
C PRO A 467 -24.79 3.35 8.36
N PRO A 468 -24.12 3.28 9.52
CA PRO A 468 -24.73 2.78 10.74
C PRO A 468 -25.71 3.82 11.28
N PHE A 469 -27.00 3.49 11.25
CA PHE A 469 -28.05 4.36 11.77
C PHE A 469 -28.20 4.32 13.29
N VAL A 470 -27.85 3.18 13.89
CA VAL A 470 -27.97 2.93 15.33
C VAL A 470 -26.75 2.18 15.80
N VAL A 471 -26.16 2.64 16.90
CA VAL A 471 -25.02 1.98 17.57
C VAL A 471 -25.39 1.68 19.00
N ARG A 472 -25.27 0.42 19.40
CA ARG A 472 -25.48 -0.02 20.79
C ARG A 472 -24.33 -0.90 21.23
N MET A 473 -23.70 -0.53 22.35
CA MET A 473 -22.67 -1.37 22.96
C MET A 473 -23.34 -2.37 23.92
N CYS A 474 -23.07 -3.68 23.75
CA CYS A 474 -23.59 -4.72 24.62
C CYS A 474 -22.57 -5.13 25.69
N PRO A 475 -23.05 -5.47 26.89
CA PRO A 475 -23.02 -4.58 28.06
C PRO A 475 -21.63 -4.00 28.35
N PRO A 476 -21.51 -2.72 28.74
CA PRO A 476 -20.23 -2.02 28.88
C PRO A 476 -19.23 -2.77 29.78
N LEU A 477 -17.94 -2.65 29.46
CA LEU A 477 -16.87 -3.24 30.27
C LEU A 477 -16.92 -2.67 31.70
N THR A 478 -17.00 -3.55 32.68
CA THR A 478 -16.97 -3.26 34.11
C THR A 478 -15.95 -4.17 34.79
N THR A 479 -15.50 -3.80 35.98
CA THR A 479 -14.62 -4.66 36.79
C THR A 479 -15.22 -6.04 37.10
N LYS A 480 -16.54 -6.22 36.96
CA LYS A 480 -17.25 -7.47 37.25
C LYS A 480 -17.39 -8.42 36.07
N ASN A 481 -17.42 -7.92 34.83
CA ASN A 481 -17.56 -8.75 33.63
C ASN A 481 -16.26 -8.90 32.83
N ILE A 482 -15.15 -8.31 33.30
CA ILE A 482 -13.87 -8.25 32.58
C ILE A 482 -13.32 -9.63 32.17
N THR A 483 -13.55 -10.67 32.97
CA THR A 483 -13.07 -12.04 32.69
C THR A 483 -13.87 -12.76 31.61
N GLN A 484 -15.07 -12.26 31.26
CA GLN A 484 -15.97 -12.85 30.28
C GLN A 484 -16.38 -11.87 29.18
N TYR A 485 -15.87 -10.63 29.23
CA TYR A 485 -16.29 -9.55 28.35
C TYR A 485 -15.73 -9.76 26.94
N LYS A 486 -16.64 -9.97 26.00
CA LYS A 486 -16.36 -9.87 24.57
C LYS A 486 -17.02 -8.59 24.05
N PRO A 487 -16.26 -7.59 23.58
CA PRO A 487 -16.84 -6.39 22.99
C PRO A 487 -17.52 -6.78 21.67
N LEU A 488 -18.83 -7.00 21.73
CA LEU A 488 -19.67 -7.27 20.57
C LEU A 488 -20.39 -5.97 20.20
N LEU A 489 -20.02 -5.39 19.06
CA LEU A 489 -20.74 -4.27 18.47
C LEU A 489 -21.89 -4.83 17.62
N ALA A 490 -23.11 -4.64 18.07
CA ALA A 490 -24.29 -4.99 17.28
C ALA A 490 -24.63 -3.81 16.36
N VAL A 491 -24.33 -3.96 15.06
CA VAL A 491 -24.82 -3.07 14.00
C VAL A 491 -26.03 -3.76 13.37
N GLY A 492 -27.23 -3.29 13.71
CA GLY A 492 -28.46 -4.04 13.43
C GLY A 492 -28.86 -4.07 11.96
N ARG A 493 -29.15 -5.28 11.45
CA ARG A 493 -30.14 -5.51 10.38
C ARG A 493 -31.49 -5.87 11.03
N SER A 494 -32.60 -5.46 10.41
CA SER A 494 -33.97 -5.71 10.88
C SER A 494 -34.27 -7.22 10.97
N MET A 495 -34.85 -7.66 12.10
CA MET A 495 -35.45 -8.99 12.26
C MET A 495 -36.93 -8.82 12.63
N ALA A 496 -37.80 -9.68 12.11
CA ALA A 496 -39.23 -9.62 12.39
C ALA A 496 -39.54 -10.18 13.79
N PHE A 497 -39.90 -9.29 14.72
CA PHE A 497 -40.31 -9.62 16.10
C PHE A 497 -41.81 -9.95 16.20
N ARG A 498 -42.59 -9.64 15.16
CA ARG A 498 -44.02 -9.95 15.01
C ARG A 498 -44.18 -11.02 13.92
N GLY A 499 -45.04 -12.01 14.15
CA GLY A 499 -45.54 -12.85 13.05
C GLY A 499 -46.30 -12.00 12.03
N GLU A 500 -46.32 -12.42 10.76
CA GLU A 500 -46.89 -11.68 9.62
C GLU A 500 -48.30 -11.14 9.92
N ARG A 501 -48.39 -9.89 10.38
CA ARG A 501 -49.61 -9.08 10.37
C ARG A 501 -49.38 -7.98 9.33
N GLY A 502 -50.38 -7.75 8.49
CA GLY A 502 -50.27 -7.03 7.21
C GLY A 502 -49.73 -5.59 7.27
N ASN A 503 -49.45 -5.06 6.09
CA ASN A 503 -48.74 -3.80 5.77
C ASN A 503 -49.33 -2.48 6.32
N ASP A 504 -50.25 -2.49 7.28
CA ASP A 504 -51.04 -1.32 7.70
C ASP A 504 -50.83 -0.94 9.17
N GLU A 505 -49.62 -1.15 9.70
CA GLU A 505 -49.24 -0.74 11.06
C GLU A 505 -48.51 0.61 11.06
N GLN A 506 -48.85 1.46 12.03
CA GLN A 506 -48.20 2.75 12.25
C GLN A 506 -46.71 2.58 12.61
N PRO A 507 -45.82 3.51 12.20
CA PRO A 507 -44.39 3.40 12.45
C PRO A 507 -44.08 3.43 13.95
N MET A 508 -43.14 2.59 14.38
CA MET A 508 -42.65 2.55 15.75
C MET A 508 -41.69 3.72 16.02
N GLU A 509 -41.94 4.47 17.09
CA GLU A 509 -41.08 5.60 17.48
C GLU A 509 -40.03 5.20 18.50
N MET A 510 -40.37 4.33 19.46
CA MET A 510 -39.47 3.97 20.55
C MET A 510 -39.64 2.52 21.01
N ILE A 511 -38.53 1.89 21.39
CA ILE A 511 -38.49 0.59 22.06
C ILE A 511 -37.61 0.69 23.30
N LYS A 512 -38.09 0.21 24.45
CA LYS A 512 -37.34 0.19 25.71
C LYS A 512 -37.47 -1.15 26.42
N ILE A 513 -36.33 -1.71 26.80
CA ILE A 513 -36.24 -2.97 27.53
C ILE A 513 -36.03 -2.65 29.02
N SER A 514 -36.75 -3.35 29.88
CA SER A 514 -36.57 -3.30 31.33
C SER A 514 -35.16 -3.74 31.76
N HIS A 515 -34.66 -3.19 32.85
CA HIS A 515 -33.31 -3.50 33.34
C HIS A 515 -33.14 -4.97 33.73
N LEU A 516 -34.19 -5.61 34.27
CA LEU A 516 -34.17 -7.05 34.55
C LEU A 516 -34.52 -7.91 33.33
N LYS A 517 -34.70 -7.30 32.15
CA LYS A 517 -35.07 -7.95 30.88
C LYS A 517 -36.35 -8.80 30.95
N GLN A 518 -37.28 -8.42 31.82
CA GLN A 518 -38.57 -9.10 31.97
C GLN A 518 -39.61 -8.53 31.00
N TYR A 519 -39.59 -7.21 30.80
CA TYR A 519 -40.58 -6.48 30.02
C TYR A 519 -39.95 -5.65 28.89
N LEU A 520 -40.73 -5.47 27.83
CA LEU A 520 -40.45 -4.67 26.64
C LEU A 520 -41.60 -3.67 26.42
N VAL A 521 -41.28 -2.40 26.24
CA VAL A 521 -42.27 -1.37 25.85
C VAL A 521 -42.02 -0.98 24.41
N VAL A 522 -43.10 -0.91 23.63
CA VAL A 522 -43.12 -0.45 22.25
C VAL A 522 -44.07 0.74 22.12
N VAL A 523 -43.56 1.87 21.61
CA VAL A 523 -44.33 3.10 21.38
C VAL A 523 -44.49 3.32 19.88
N PHE A 524 -45.70 3.66 19.44
CA PHE A 524 -46.07 3.89 18.06
C PHE A 524 -46.39 5.36 17.82
N LYS A 525 -46.25 5.79 16.56
CA LYS A 525 -46.79 7.06 16.10
C LYS A 525 -48.31 6.97 16.03
N ASP A 526 -49.01 7.85 16.74
CA ASP A 526 -50.48 7.95 16.74
C ASP A 526 -51.25 6.67 17.15
N LYS A 527 -50.58 5.70 17.78
CA LYS A 527 -51.18 4.48 18.38
C LYS A 527 -50.69 4.34 19.84
N PRO A 528 -51.54 3.90 20.79
CA PRO A 528 -51.15 3.73 22.18
C PRO A 528 -49.98 2.75 22.34
N MET A 529 -49.13 2.99 23.35
CA MET A 529 -47.99 2.12 23.62
C MET A 529 -48.42 0.72 24.05
N GLU A 530 -47.58 -0.26 23.75
CA GLU A 530 -47.76 -1.67 24.10
C GLU A 530 -46.67 -2.13 25.08
N LEU A 531 -47.05 -2.87 26.10
CA LEU A 531 -46.17 -3.53 27.06
C LEU A 531 -46.19 -5.04 26.82
N TRP A 532 -45.02 -5.65 26.71
CA TRP A 532 -44.79 -7.05 26.37
C TRP A 532 -43.94 -7.74 27.46
N ASP A 533 -44.15 -9.03 27.66
CA ASP A 533 -43.20 -9.89 28.40
C ASP A 533 -42.19 -10.44 27.41
N ILE A 534 -40.90 -10.20 27.69
CA ILE A 534 -39.79 -10.61 26.82
C ILE A 534 -39.59 -12.12 26.84
N ARG A 535 -39.84 -12.77 27.98
CA ARG A 535 -39.54 -14.20 28.18
C ARG A 535 -40.51 -15.08 27.42
N THR A 536 -41.77 -14.66 27.36
CA THR A 536 -42.85 -15.39 26.69
C THR A 536 -43.21 -14.80 25.32
N CYS A 537 -42.63 -13.65 24.96
CA CYS A 537 -42.98 -12.87 23.76
C CYS A 537 -44.49 -12.58 23.65
N THR A 538 -45.17 -12.39 24.78
CA THR A 538 -46.61 -12.11 24.83
C THR A 538 -46.91 -10.65 25.13
N LEU A 539 -47.90 -10.07 24.46
CA LEU A 539 -48.44 -8.76 24.78
C LEU A 539 -49.11 -8.82 26.16
N LEU A 540 -48.63 -8.02 27.12
CA LEU A 540 -49.20 -7.90 28.47
C LEU A 540 -50.33 -6.89 28.52
N ARG A 541 -50.13 -5.73 27.88
CA ARG A 541 -51.11 -4.63 27.89
C ARG A 541 -50.91 -3.70 26.70
N GLU A 542 -52.00 -3.42 25.99
CA GLU A 542 -52.11 -2.25 25.11
C GLU A 542 -52.74 -1.11 25.91
N MET A 543 -52.13 0.07 25.89
CA MET A 543 -52.66 1.22 26.62
C MET A 543 -53.92 1.79 25.93
N SER A 544 -54.74 2.53 26.65
CA SER A 544 -55.99 3.08 26.08
C SER A 544 -55.71 4.13 25.00
N LYS A 545 -56.63 4.34 24.05
CA LYS A 545 -56.53 5.42 23.06
C LYS A 545 -56.54 6.84 23.65
N ILE A 546 -57.03 7.01 24.89
CA ILE A 546 -57.05 8.29 25.64
C ILE A 546 -55.73 8.49 26.40
N PHE A 547 -54.78 7.55 26.28
CA PHE A 547 -53.51 7.63 26.97
C PHE A 547 -52.64 8.76 26.38
N PRO A 548 -51.90 9.52 27.21
CA PRO A 548 -51.03 10.59 26.72
C PRO A 548 -50.03 10.08 25.70
N THR A 549 -49.72 10.91 24.71
CA THR A 549 -48.70 10.62 23.70
C THR A 549 -47.33 10.58 24.37
N VAL A 550 -46.66 9.44 24.30
CA VAL A 550 -45.39 9.22 24.99
C VAL A 550 -44.26 9.82 24.16
N THR A 551 -43.62 10.87 24.67
CA THR A 551 -42.49 11.54 23.99
C THR A 551 -41.15 10.91 24.35
N ALA A 552 -40.96 10.51 25.61
CA ALA A 552 -39.76 9.83 26.08
C ALA A 552 -40.07 8.86 27.21
N LEU A 553 -39.30 7.76 27.31
CA LEU A 553 -39.50 6.71 28.31
C LEU A 553 -38.17 6.12 28.79
N GLU A 554 -38.02 5.93 30.11
CA GLU A 554 -36.87 5.28 30.73
C GLU A 554 -37.27 4.40 31.94
N TRP A 555 -36.64 3.24 32.07
CA TRP A 555 -36.86 2.36 33.22
C TRP A 555 -36.10 2.88 34.45
N SER A 556 -36.60 2.61 35.65
CA SER A 556 -35.86 2.87 36.88
C SER A 556 -34.72 1.87 37.03
N PRO A 557 -33.51 2.31 37.43
CA PRO A 557 -32.42 1.43 37.78
C PRO A 557 -32.58 0.80 39.17
N SER A 558 -33.59 1.23 39.94
CA SER A 558 -33.90 0.67 41.25
C SER A 558 -34.84 -0.52 41.12
N HIS A 559 -34.40 -1.68 41.60
CA HIS A 559 -35.18 -2.93 41.54
C HIS A 559 -35.24 -3.58 42.91
N ASN A 560 -36.42 -4.09 43.28
CA ASN A 560 -36.60 -4.77 44.55
C ASN A 560 -36.19 -6.26 44.47
N LEU A 561 -34.91 -6.52 44.21
CA LEU A 561 -34.36 -7.88 44.12
C LEU A 561 -34.49 -8.67 45.43
N LYS A 562 -34.52 -7.98 46.59
CA LYS A 562 -34.76 -8.62 47.89
C LYS A 562 -36.17 -9.23 47.96
N SER A 563 -37.18 -8.53 47.47
CA SER A 563 -38.54 -9.07 47.38
C SER A 563 -38.63 -10.23 46.40
N LEU A 564 -37.92 -10.17 45.27
CA LEU A 564 -37.88 -11.26 44.29
C LEU A 564 -37.26 -12.52 44.91
N ARG A 565 -36.10 -12.40 45.57
CA ARG A 565 -35.45 -13.52 46.26
C ARG A 565 -36.34 -14.09 47.37
N LYS A 566 -37.00 -13.24 48.16
CA LYS A 566 -37.96 -13.67 49.18
C LYS A 566 -39.15 -14.43 48.57
N LYS A 567 -39.68 -13.97 47.43
CA LYS A 567 -40.76 -14.64 46.70
C LYS A 567 -40.31 -15.96 46.07
N GLN A 568 -39.09 -16.03 45.53
CA GLN A 568 -38.51 -17.26 45.01
C GLN A 568 -38.28 -18.30 46.12
N ILE A 569 -37.77 -17.87 47.28
CA ILE A 569 -37.59 -18.74 48.45
C ILE A 569 -38.96 -19.21 48.97
N ALA A 570 -39.93 -18.31 49.14
CA ALA A 570 -41.27 -18.66 49.58
C ALA A 570 -42.01 -19.59 48.58
N ALA A 571 -41.83 -19.39 47.28
CA ALA A 571 -42.37 -20.27 46.26
C ALA A 571 -41.70 -21.65 46.29
N ARG A 572 -40.37 -21.70 46.50
CA ARG A 572 -39.60 -22.94 46.66
C ARG A 572 -39.99 -23.70 47.92
N GLU A 573 -40.22 -23.00 49.04
CA GLU A 573 -40.77 -23.56 50.28
C GLU A 573 -42.21 -24.07 50.10
N ALA A 574 -43.06 -23.35 49.36
CA ALA A 574 -44.44 -23.79 49.08
C ALA A 574 -44.48 -25.03 48.18
N MET A 575 -43.61 -25.11 47.16
CA MET A 575 -43.48 -26.27 46.29
C MET A 575 -42.91 -27.49 47.03
N ALA A 576 -41.95 -27.27 47.94
CA ALA A 576 -41.42 -28.31 48.83
C ALA A 576 -42.51 -28.84 49.79
N ARG A 577 -43.44 -28.00 50.26
CA ARG A 577 -44.59 -28.45 51.08
C ARG A 577 -45.63 -29.23 50.27
N GLN A 578 -45.85 -28.89 49.00
CA GLN A 578 -46.80 -29.61 48.14
C GLN A 578 -46.29 -30.97 47.67
N THR A 579 -44.97 -31.18 47.63
CA THR A 579 -44.36 -32.49 47.25
C THR A 579 -44.31 -33.49 48.40
N VAL A 580 -44.55 -33.06 49.64
CA VAL A 580 -44.53 -33.93 50.85
C VAL A 580 -45.91 -34.47 51.22
N SER A 581 -47.00 -34.06 50.55
CA SER A 581 -48.37 -34.47 50.89
C SER A 581 -48.95 -35.60 50.03
N SER A 582 -48.15 -36.57 49.64
CA SER A 582 -48.65 -37.84 49.07
C SER A 582 -47.87 -39.03 49.64
N ASP A 583 -48.47 -39.66 50.66
CA ASP A 583 -48.27 -41.02 51.20
C ASP A 583 -46.86 -41.64 51.22
N SER A 584 -46.20 -41.63 52.40
CA SER A 584 -45.59 -42.82 53.05
C SER A 584 -44.92 -42.51 54.41
N ASP A 585 -44.86 -43.53 55.26
CA ASP A 585 -44.61 -43.64 56.72
C ASP A 585 -43.49 -42.80 57.41
N PRO A 586 -43.54 -42.62 58.75
CA PRO A 586 -42.74 -41.63 59.49
C PRO A 586 -41.32 -42.05 59.92
N ASN A 587 -40.70 -43.11 59.36
CA ASN A 587 -39.50 -43.72 59.97
C ASN A 587 -38.19 -43.70 59.17
N THR A 588 -38.01 -42.81 58.19
CA THR A 588 -36.69 -42.61 57.55
C THR A 588 -36.52 -41.18 57.05
N VAL A 589 -36.14 -40.26 57.94
CA VAL A 589 -35.90 -38.86 57.56
C VAL A 589 -34.60 -38.37 58.17
N GLU A 590 -33.51 -38.51 57.41
CA GLU A 590 -32.38 -37.58 57.49
C GLU A 590 -31.55 -37.52 56.19
N SER A 591 -31.80 -38.38 55.18
CA SER A 591 -31.09 -38.35 53.90
C SER A 591 -31.87 -37.83 52.69
N SER A 592 -33.12 -37.39 52.84
CA SER A 592 -34.03 -37.08 51.72
C SER A 592 -34.29 -35.58 51.48
N VAL A 593 -33.70 -34.66 52.25
CA VAL A 593 -33.92 -33.22 52.04
C VAL A 593 -33.13 -32.69 50.83
N ILE A 594 -31.94 -33.24 50.55
CA ILE A 594 -31.08 -32.80 49.44
C ILE A 594 -31.61 -33.31 48.09
N SER A 595 -32.08 -34.56 48.02
CA SER A 595 -32.67 -35.11 46.80
C SER A 595 -34.02 -34.45 46.46
N LEU A 596 -34.86 -34.16 47.46
CA LEU A 596 -36.13 -33.44 47.27
C LEU A 596 -35.93 -31.98 46.83
N LEU A 597 -34.87 -31.31 47.29
CA LEU A 597 -34.51 -29.96 46.82
C LEU A 597 -33.96 -29.95 45.39
N GLN A 598 -33.33 -31.04 44.94
CA GLN A 598 -32.78 -31.21 43.60
C GLN A 598 -33.87 -31.62 42.58
N GLU A 599 -34.84 -32.43 42.99
CA GLU A 599 -36.05 -32.69 42.18
C GLU A 599 -36.95 -31.46 42.06
N ALA A 600 -37.08 -30.66 43.12
CA ALA A 600 -37.76 -29.36 43.06
C ALA A 600 -37.03 -28.36 42.16
N GLU A 601 -35.69 -28.42 42.06
CA GLU A 601 -34.93 -27.61 41.08
C GLU A 601 -35.27 -27.99 39.64
N SER A 602 -35.32 -29.28 39.32
CA SER A 602 -35.62 -29.78 37.97
C SER A 602 -37.06 -29.49 37.51
N LYS A 603 -38.02 -29.39 38.43
CA LYS A 603 -39.42 -29.02 38.12
C LYS A 603 -39.69 -27.50 38.18
N SER A 604 -38.81 -26.72 38.80
CA SER A 604 -38.98 -25.25 38.92
C SER A 604 -38.76 -24.48 37.61
N GLU A 605 -38.11 -25.08 36.61
CA GLU A 605 -37.91 -24.45 35.30
C GLU A 605 -39.23 -24.26 34.52
N LEU A 606 -40.31 -24.96 34.91
CA LEU A 606 -41.64 -24.87 34.28
C LEU A 606 -42.72 -24.17 35.12
N SER A 607 -42.41 -23.68 36.32
CA SER A 607 -43.39 -23.04 37.21
C SER A 607 -43.41 -21.51 37.09
N GLN A 608 -44.36 -21.01 36.28
CA GLN A 608 -45.12 -19.76 36.39
C GLN A 608 -44.46 -18.51 37.04
N ASN A 609 -44.17 -17.51 36.19
CA ASN A 609 -44.42 -16.06 36.38
C ASN A 609 -44.05 -15.38 37.71
N ILE A 610 -42.96 -15.76 38.38
CA ILE A 610 -42.40 -14.91 39.44
C ILE A 610 -41.61 -13.78 38.77
N SER A 611 -42.27 -12.64 38.61
CA SER A 611 -41.67 -11.41 38.09
C SER A 611 -41.32 -10.44 39.21
N ALA A 612 -40.22 -9.71 39.06
CA ALA A 612 -39.91 -8.62 39.97
C ALA A 612 -40.76 -7.40 39.64
N ARG A 613 -41.09 -6.61 40.67
CA ARG A 613 -41.66 -5.28 40.46
C ARG A 613 -40.60 -4.36 39.87
N GLU A 614 -40.90 -3.79 38.72
CA GLU A 614 -40.09 -2.79 38.04
C GLU A 614 -40.89 -1.50 37.85
N HIS A 615 -40.17 -0.40 37.67
CA HIS A 615 -40.71 0.95 37.56
C HIS A 615 -40.22 1.56 36.26
N PHE A 616 -41.06 2.32 35.58
CA PHE A 616 -40.60 3.17 34.48
C PHE A 616 -41.29 4.52 34.53
N VAL A 617 -40.64 5.49 33.92
CA VAL A 617 -41.09 6.87 33.85
C VAL A 617 -41.21 7.24 32.38
N PHE A 618 -42.25 8.01 32.04
CA PHE A 618 -42.40 8.58 30.70
C PHE A 618 -42.92 10.01 30.77
N THR A 619 -42.74 10.77 29.68
CA THR A 619 -43.27 12.13 29.53
C THR A 619 -44.31 12.24 28.43
N ASP A 620 -45.23 13.20 28.57
CA ASP A 620 -46.16 13.60 27.50
C ASP A 620 -45.64 14.81 26.70
N THR A 621 -46.45 15.28 25.74
CA THR A 621 -46.16 16.47 24.92
C THR A 621 -46.07 17.75 25.75
N ASP A 622 -46.79 17.80 26.88
CA ASP A 622 -46.85 18.94 27.79
C ASP A 622 -45.72 18.93 28.83
N GLY A 623 -44.84 17.94 28.79
CA GLY A 623 -43.70 17.80 29.69
C GLY A 623 -44.06 17.25 31.08
N GLN A 624 -45.27 16.71 31.27
CA GLN A 624 -45.62 16.04 32.53
C GLN A 624 -44.93 14.69 32.63
N VAL A 625 -44.39 14.38 33.80
CA VAL A 625 -43.67 13.13 34.06
C VAL A 625 -44.59 12.13 34.78
N TYR A 626 -44.86 11.00 34.15
CA TYR A 626 -45.70 9.91 34.66
C TYR A 626 -44.82 8.78 35.19
N HIS A 627 -45.16 8.24 36.37
CA HIS A 627 -44.48 7.11 36.98
C HIS A 627 -45.41 5.89 37.08
N LEU A 628 -45.03 4.80 36.40
CA LEU A 628 -45.77 3.54 36.34
C LEU A 628 -44.99 2.41 37.00
N THR A 629 -45.72 1.49 37.62
CA THR A 629 -45.15 0.24 38.16
C THR A 629 -45.72 -0.98 37.46
N VAL A 630 -44.83 -1.91 37.11
CA VAL A 630 -45.15 -3.17 36.44
C VAL A 630 -44.72 -4.33 37.33
N GLU A 631 -45.65 -5.24 37.59
CA GLU A 631 -45.39 -6.49 38.30
C GLU A 631 -46.27 -7.61 37.69
N GLY A 632 -45.63 -8.49 36.93
CA GLY A 632 -46.27 -9.55 36.16
C GLY A 632 -47.21 -8.96 35.12
N ASN A 633 -48.47 -9.39 35.17
CA ASN A 633 -49.52 -8.86 34.29
C ASN A 633 -50.18 -7.59 34.85
N SER A 634 -49.76 -7.09 36.02
CA SER A 634 -50.35 -5.91 36.66
C SER A 634 -49.52 -4.65 36.37
N VAL A 635 -50.19 -3.62 35.81
CA VAL A 635 -49.61 -2.28 35.60
C VAL A 635 -50.44 -1.27 36.39
N LYS A 636 -49.78 -0.50 37.27
CA LYS A 636 -50.41 0.49 38.16
C LYS A 636 -49.77 1.87 38.01
N ASP A 637 -50.62 2.89 37.83
CA ASP A 637 -50.24 4.31 37.85
C ASP A 637 -49.94 4.74 39.28
N SER A 638 -48.76 5.31 39.52
CA SER A 638 -48.27 5.55 40.88
C SER A 638 -48.11 7.03 41.23
N ALA A 639 -47.65 7.88 40.30
CA ALA A 639 -47.53 9.32 40.53
C ALA A 639 -47.46 10.09 39.21
N ARG A 640 -47.90 11.36 39.24
CA ARG A 640 -47.72 12.34 38.15
C ARG A 640 -47.00 13.56 38.73
N ILE A 641 -45.94 13.99 38.06
CA ILE A 641 -45.16 15.17 38.44
C ILE A 641 -45.40 16.26 37.39
N PRO A 642 -45.82 17.47 37.78
CA PRO A 642 -46.08 18.55 36.85
C PRO A 642 -44.78 19.02 36.15
N PRO A 643 -44.89 19.64 34.96
CA PRO A 643 -43.73 20.14 34.23
C PRO A 643 -43.09 21.30 34.99
N ASP A 644 -41.77 21.40 34.94
CA ASP A 644 -41.06 22.59 35.40
C ASP A 644 -41.29 23.70 34.36
N GLY A 645 -41.72 24.90 34.78
CA GLY A 645 -42.21 25.95 33.87
C GLY A 645 -41.16 26.53 32.90
N SER A 646 -39.92 26.06 32.99
CA SER A 646 -38.79 26.42 32.12
C SER A 646 -38.50 25.42 31.00
N MET A 647 -39.19 24.27 30.94
CA MET A 647 -38.95 23.24 29.93
C MET A 647 -39.96 23.27 28.79
N GLY A 648 -39.47 23.11 27.55
CA GLY A 648 -40.29 22.79 26.39
C GLY A 648 -40.70 21.31 26.35
N SER A 649 -41.19 20.84 25.20
CA SER A 649 -41.58 19.44 25.03
C SER A 649 -40.36 18.52 25.19
N VAL A 650 -40.44 17.58 26.14
CA VAL A 650 -39.34 16.67 26.48
C VAL A 650 -39.14 15.66 25.35
N SER A 651 -37.93 15.57 24.82
CA SER A 651 -37.59 14.67 23.72
C SER A 651 -36.91 13.38 24.18
N CYS A 652 -36.19 13.42 25.31
CA CYS A 652 -35.44 12.27 25.81
C CYS A 652 -35.19 12.34 27.32
N ILE A 653 -35.06 11.16 27.93
CA ILE A 653 -34.88 10.98 29.38
C ILE A 653 -33.72 10.00 29.61
N ALA A 654 -32.92 10.26 30.64
CA ALA A 654 -31.91 9.32 31.14
C ALA A 654 -31.93 9.28 32.67
N TRP A 655 -31.81 8.07 33.25
CA TRP A 655 -31.85 7.88 34.70
C TRP A 655 -30.63 7.09 35.19
N LYS A 656 -29.92 7.64 36.19
CA LYS A 656 -28.86 6.92 36.90
C LYS A 656 -28.83 7.24 38.39
N GLY A 657 -28.99 6.21 39.23
CA GLY A 657 -29.02 6.36 40.68
C GLY A 657 -30.18 7.28 41.10
N ASP A 658 -29.85 8.34 41.83
CA ASP A 658 -30.83 9.33 42.31
C ASP A 658 -31.01 10.52 41.35
N ILE A 659 -30.32 10.53 40.19
CA ILE A 659 -30.37 11.65 39.23
C ILE A 659 -31.17 11.24 38.00
N LEU A 660 -32.16 12.06 37.66
CA LEU A 660 -32.93 11.98 36.42
C LEU A 660 -32.62 13.21 35.56
N VAL A 661 -32.32 13.00 34.27
CA VAL A 661 -32.02 14.11 33.34
C VAL A 661 -33.03 14.10 32.20
N LEU A 662 -33.62 15.26 31.94
CA LEU A 662 -34.59 15.51 30.87
C LEU A 662 -33.94 16.44 29.83
N GLY A 663 -34.11 16.14 28.55
CA GLY A 663 -33.74 17.03 27.44
C GLY A 663 -34.98 17.42 26.64
N ASP A 664 -35.06 18.67 26.20
CA ASP A 664 -36.19 19.19 25.43
C ASP A 664 -35.86 19.43 23.94
N LEU A 665 -36.88 19.80 23.16
CA LEU A 665 -36.76 20.20 21.76
C LEU A 665 -36.05 21.54 21.56
N ASP A 666 -35.98 22.39 22.60
CA ASP A 666 -35.36 23.71 22.54
C ASP A 666 -33.86 23.69 22.87
N GLY A 667 -33.33 22.54 23.32
CA GLY A 667 -31.93 22.35 23.65
C GLY A 667 -31.59 22.55 25.14
N ASN A 668 -32.56 22.68 26.03
CA ASN A 668 -32.31 22.76 27.48
C ASN A 668 -32.21 21.37 28.12
N LEU A 669 -31.38 21.29 29.16
CA LEU A 669 -31.22 20.10 30.00
C LEU A 669 -31.71 20.41 31.40
N ASN A 670 -32.59 19.56 31.96
CA ASN A 670 -33.02 19.68 33.35
C ASN A 670 -32.52 18.50 34.16
N PHE A 671 -31.75 18.81 35.21
CA PHE A 671 -31.18 17.84 36.14
C PHE A 671 -32.06 17.77 37.37
N TRP A 672 -32.64 16.61 37.64
CA TRP A 672 -33.52 16.39 38.77
C TRP A 672 -32.88 15.41 39.76
N ASP A 673 -32.55 15.92 40.94
CA ASP A 673 -32.14 15.10 42.08
C ASP A 673 -33.38 14.59 42.80
N LEU A 674 -33.64 13.29 42.72
CA LEU A 674 -34.79 12.62 43.32
C LEU A 674 -34.67 12.53 44.85
N LYS A 675 -33.44 12.49 45.38
CA LYS A 675 -33.19 12.45 46.83
C LYS A 675 -33.39 13.83 47.45
N GLY A 676 -32.86 14.86 46.79
CA GLY A 676 -33.01 16.27 47.19
C GLY A 676 -34.35 16.89 46.80
N ARG A 677 -35.11 16.26 45.88
CA ARG A 677 -36.32 16.80 45.24
C ARG A 677 -36.12 18.19 44.61
N MET A 678 -34.94 18.43 44.03
CA MET A 678 -34.60 19.70 43.40
C MET A 678 -34.35 19.51 41.90
N SER A 679 -34.98 20.34 41.07
CA SER A 679 -34.71 20.44 39.63
C SER A 679 -33.81 21.64 39.34
N ARG A 680 -32.93 21.50 38.34
CA ARG A 680 -32.09 22.59 37.84
C ARG A 680 -32.03 22.52 36.31
N GLY A 681 -32.69 23.47 35.67
CA GLY A 681 -32.61 23.70 34.22
C GLY A 681 -31.34 24.44 33.83
N VAL A 682 -30.70 23.98 32.75
CA VAL A 682 -29.53 24.60 32.13
C VAL A 682 -29.78 24.75 30.63
N PRO A 683 -29.84 25.99 30.10
CA PRO A 683 -29.91 26.21 28.66
C PRO A 683 -28.54 25.94 28.04
N THR A 684 -28.47 25.04 27.06
CA THR A 684 -27.19 24.68 26.42
C THR A 684 -26.87 25.56 25.21
N HIS A 685 -27.83 26.36 24.74
CA HIS A 685 -27.76 27.13 23.50
C HIS A 685 -27.47 26.27 22.25
N ARG A 686 -27.81 24.98 22.29
CA ARG A 686 -27.74 24.03 21.17
C ARG A 686 -29.13 23.85 20.55
N ASN A 687 -29.19 23.09 19.46
CA ASN A 687 -30.48 22.68 18.87
C ASN A 687 -31.13 21.55 19.69
N CYS A 688 -32.34 21.13 19.30
CA CYS A 688 -33.08 19.98 19.84
C CYS A 688 -32.18 18.82 20.31
N VAL A 689 -32.35 18.44 21.57
CA VAL A 689 -31.73 17.25 22.17
C VAL A 689 -32.39 16.01 21.59
N ARG A 690 -31.63 15.10 21.00
CA ARG A 690 -32.15 13.86 20.41
C ARG A 690 -32.00 12.65 21.32
N LYS A 691 -30.95 12.61 22.14
CA LYS A 691 -30.65 11.45 22.98
C LYS A 691 -29.74 11.83 24.15
N ILE A 692 -29.97 11.21 25.29
CA ILE A 692 -29.12 11.34 26.49
C ILE A 692 -28.79 9.95 27.02
N ARG A 693 -27.53 9.73 27.43
CA ARG A 693 -27.02 8.45 27.96
C ARG A 693 -25.98 8.69 29.06
N PHE A 694 -26.17 8.10 30.23
CA PHE A 694 -25.14 8.11 31.28
C PHE A 694 -23.98 7.18 30.94
N ALA A 695 -22.78 7.58 31.33
CA ALA A 695 -21.58 6.75 31.23
C ALA A 695 -21.71 5.49 32.10
N PRO A 696 -21.15 4.36 31.67
CA PRO A 696 -21.15 3.14 32.47
C PRO A 696 -20.16 3.23 33.65
N GLY A 697 -20.39 2.39 34.67
CA GLY A 697 -19.57 2.32 35.88
C GLY A 697 -20.25 2.89 37.12
N LYS A 698 -19.98 2.26 38.28
CA LYS A 698 -20.52 2.68 39.57
C LYS A 698 -19.83 3.98 40.00
N GLY A 699 -20.61 5.05 40.20
CA GLY A 699 -20.10 6.37 40.60
C GLY A 699 -19.63 7.28 39.46
N ASN A 700 -19.59 6.79 38.22
CA ASN A 700 -19.31 7.61 37.04
C ASN A 700 -20.53 8.48 36.70
N GLN A 701 -20.48 9.77 37.00
CA GLN A 701 -21.61 10.69 36.83
C GLN A 701 -21.50 11.55 35.57
N LYS A 702 -20.84 11.00 34.54
CA LYS A 702 -20.74 11.63 33.22
C LYS A 702 -21.96 11.29 32.37
N LEU A 703 -22.38 12.24 31.56
CA LEU A 703 -23.57 12.19 30.73
C LEU A 703 -23.19 12.53 29.29
N PHE A 704 -23.70 11.76 28.34
CA PHE A 704 -23.50 12.02 26.92
C PHE A 704 -24.80 12.48 26.30
N VAL A 705 -24.78 13.67 25.69
CA VAL A 705 -25.93 14.36 25.12
C VAL A 705 -25.71 14.49 23.62
N LEU A 706 -26.66 14.02 22.82
CA LEU A 706 -26.70 14.18 21.37
C LEU A 706 -27.73 15.25 21.02
N TYR A 707 -27.29 16.25 20.28
CA TYR A 707 -28.12 17.30 19.70
C TYR A 707 -28.29 17.07 18.20
N SER A 708 -29.20 17.81 17.58
CA SER A 708 -29.39 17.75 16.12
C SER A 708 -28.18 18.23 15.31
N ASP A 709 -27.29 19.04 15.90
CA ASP A 709 -26.11 19.65 15.26
C ASP A 709 -24.76 19.22 15.90
N GLY A 710 -24.74 18.22 16.78
CA GLY A 710 -23.51 17.70 17.39
C GLY A 710 -23.74 16.96 18.70
N ALA A 711 -22.69 16.72 19.49
CA ALA A 711 -22.78 15.96 20.74
C ALA A 711 -21.87 16.53 21.83
N GLU A 712 -22.23 16.37 23.11
CA GLU A 712 -21.50 16.91 24.26
C GLU A 712 -21.42 15.92 25.42
N VAL A 713 -20.32 15.95 26.15
CA VAL A 713 -20.17 15.23 27.42
C VAL A 713 -20.30 16.21 28.57
N TRP A 714 -21.17 15.90 29.52
CA TRP A 714 -21.45 16.69 30.72
C TRP A 714 -21.03 15.94 31.98
N ASP A 715 -20.60 16.68 33.00
CA ASP A 715 -20.48 16.18 34.37
C ASP A 715 -21.73 16.57 35.16
N THR A 716 -22.47 15.58 35.63
CA THR A 716 -23.71 15.81 36.39
C THR A 716 -23.47 16.16 37.85
N LYS A 717 -22.26 15.96 38.41
CA LYS A 717 -21.94 16.39 39.78
C LYS A 717 -21.81 17.90 39.88
N GLU A 718 -20.99 18.47 38.99
CA GLU A 718 -20.74 19.92 38.93
C GLU A 718 -21.73 20.66 38.01
N ILE A 719 -22.51 19.91 37.21
CA ILE A 719 -23.43 20.43 36.19
C ILE A 719 -22.69 21.35 35.21
N GLN A 720 -21.61 20.81 34.63
CA GLN A 720 -20.76 21.51 33.67
C GLN A 720 -20.48 20.66 32.44
N MET A 721 -20.39 21.32 31.30
CA MET A 721 -19.94 20.72 30.05
C MET A 721 -18.44 20.41 30.12
N VAL A 722 -18.06 19.17 29.82
CA VAL A 722 -16.67 18.69 29.79
C VAL A 722 -16.09 18.80 28.38
N SER A 723 -16.86 18.38 27.37
CA SER A 723 -16.43 18.43 25.97
C SER A 723 -17.61 18.64 25.04
N SER A 724 -17.33 19.19 23.86
CA SER A 724 -18.34 19.50 22.84
C SER A 724 -17.80 19.22 21.45
N LEU A 725 -18.66 18.63 20.62
CA LEU A 725 -18.42 18.29 19.23
C LEU A 725 -19.53 18.93 18.39
N ARG A 726 -19.17 19.86 17.49
CA ARG A 726 -20.13 20.58 16.64
C ARG A 726 -19.91 20.30 15.15
N THR A 727 -20.99 19.90 14.48
CA THR A 727 -21.02 19.69 13.02
C THR A 727 -20.85 21.03 12.29
N GLY A 728 -19.99 21.08 11.28
CA GLY A 728 -19.67 22.26 10.46
C GLY A 728 -18.59 23.19 11.03
N ARG A 729 -18.33 23.15 12.35
CA ARG A 729 -17.25 23.94 12.99
C ARG A 729 -16.04 23.09 13.35
N ASN A 730 -16.28 21.97 14.04
CA ASN A 730 -15.24 21.08 14.54
C ASN A 730 -15.11 19.83 13.65
N VAL A 731 -16.23 19.32 13.15
CA VAL A 731 -16.29 18.11 12.31
C VAL A 731 -17.15 18.34 11.07
N ASN A 732 -16.83 17.65 9.97
CA ASN A 732 -17.54 17.81 8.69
C ASN A 732 -18.64 16.75 8.46
N TYR A 733 -18.80 15.81 9.38
CA TYR A 733 -19.81 14.76 9.34
C TYR A 733 -20.90 15.02 10.37
N ARG A 734 -22.11 14.54 10.10
CA ARG A 734 -23.22 14.59 11.04
C ARG A 734 -23.21 13.33 11.91
N VAL A 735 -23.41 13.51 13.22
CA VAL A 735 -23.59 12.40 14.16
C VAL A 735 -25.03 11.90 14.09
N LEU A 736 -25.20 10.61 13.77
CA LEU A 736 -26.50 9.94 13.67
C LEU A 736 -26.93 9.35 15.01
N ASP A 737 -26.01 8.68 15.70
CA ASP A 737 -26.27 8.06 17.00
C ASP A 737 -24.99 8.03 17.86
N VAL A 738 -25.18 7.93 19.17
CA VAL A 738 -24.10 7.96 20.17
C VAL A 738 -24.27 6.87 21.23
N ASP A 739 -23.18 6.28 21.70
CA ASP A 739 -23.20 5.40 22.87
C ASP A 739 -21.85 5.42 23.60
N TRP A 740 -21.79 4.81 24.78
CA TRP A 740 -20.54 4.65 25.52
C TRP A 740 -19.87 3.31 25.20
N CYS A 741 -18.56 3.32 24.95
CA CYS A 741 -17.75 2.11 24.77
C CYS A 741 -17.29 1.55 26.12
N SER A 742 -16.74 2.45 26.95
CA SER A 742 -16.20 2.21 28.28
C SER A 742 -16.53 3.42 29.18
N SER A 743 -16.02 3.45 30.40
CA SER A 743 -16.23 4.58 31.32
C SER A 743 -15.62 5.91 30.85
N ASP A 744 -14.62 5.84 29.98
CA ASP A 744 -13.74 6.93 29.50
C ASP A 744 -13.81 7.14 27.98
N LYS A 745 -14.54 6.28 27.25
CA LYS A 745 -14.62 6.32 25.78
C LYS A 745 -16.03 6.31 25.25
N VAL A 746 -16.19 7.04 24.17
CA VAL A 746 -17.46 7.31 23.50
C VAL A 746 -17.42 6.79 22.07
N ILE A 747 -18.58 6.38 21.57
CA ILE A 747 -18.75 5.89 20.21
C ILE A 747 -19.73 6.79 19.48
N LEU A 748 -19.36 7.19 18.27
CA LEU A 748 -20.18 7.97 17.35
C LEU A 748 -20.47 7.15 16.10
N ALA A 749 -21.74 7.07 15.70
CA ALA A 749 -22.13 6.65 14.36
C ALA A 749 -22.35 7.91 13.50
N CYS A 750 -21.73 7.94 12.32
CA CYS A 750 -21.70 9.13 11.48
C CYS A 750 -22.35 8.88 10.11
N ASP A 751 -22.81 9.95 9.47
CA ASP A 751 -23.46 9.91 8.16
C ASP A 751 -22.53 9.56 6.99
N ASP A 752 -21.22 9.80 7.16
CA ASP A 752 -20.15 9.33 6.28
C ASP A 752 -19.88 7.81 6.38
N GLY A 753 -20.75 7.07 7.09
CA GLY A 753 -20.68 5.63 7.22
C GLY A 753 -19.59 5.11 8.15
N CYS A 754 -18.84 6.00 8.80
CA CYS A 754 -17.80 5.62 9.74
C CYS A 754 -18.36 5.51 11.18
N ILE A 755 -17.74 4.63 11.98
CA ILE A 755 -17.92 4.56 13.43
C ILE A 755 -16.64 5.05 14.08
N ARG A 756 -16.73 6.06 14.94
CA ARG A 756 -15.58 6.66 15.62
C ARG A 756 -15.62 6.32 17.09
N VAL A 757 -14.55 5.70 17.58
CA VAL A 757 -14.30 5.48 19.01
C VAL A 757 -13.35 6.57 19.47
N LEU A 758 -13.85 7.49 20.28
CA LEU A 758 -13.10 8.65 20.77
C LEU A 758 -12.93 8.57 22.29
N GLU A 759 -11.98 9.34 22.82
CA GLU A 759 -11.95 9.65 24.24
C GLU A 759 -13.07 10.63 24.61
N MET A 760 -13.37 10.75 25.90
CA MET A 760 -14.27 11.78 26.42
C MET A 760 -13.92 13.21 25.99
N SER A 761 -12.66 13.48 25.62
CA SER A 761 -12.22 14.78 25.10
C SER A 761 -12.82 15.11 23.73
N MET A 762 -13.38 14.14 23.00
CA MET A 762 -13.97 14.30 21.66
C MET A 762 -13.03 14.94 20.64
N LYS A 763 -11.72 14.79 20.82
CA LYS A 763 -10.69 15.24 19.87
C LYS A 763 -10.53 14.25 18.72
N SER A 764 -9.88 14.72 17.64
CA SER A 764 -9.59 13.97 16.41
C SER A 764 -9.04 12.56 16.68
N SER A 765 -9.32 11.64 15.76
CA SER A 765 -8.82 10.26 15.80
C SER A 765 -7.36 10.08 15.34
N SER A 766 -6.68 11.18 14.99
CA SER A 766 -5.26 11.17 14.61
C SER A 766 -4.36 11.08 15.84
N PHE A 767 -3.69 9.95 16.02
CA PHE A 767 -2.72 9.71 17.09
C PHE A 767 -1.34 9.44 16.50
N ARG A 768 -0.30 9.59 17.32
CA ARG A 768 1.01 9.07 16.97
C ARG A 768 0.98 7.54 17.00
N MET A 769 1.61 6.91 16.01
CA MET A 769 1.60 5.46 15.86
C MET A 769 2.32 4.73 17.01
N ASP A 770 3.28 5.39 17.67
CA ASP A 770 4.05 4.87 18.82
C ASP A 770 3.21 4.77 20.11
N GLU A 771 2.15 5.56 20.23
CA GLU A 771 1.27 5.57 21.41
C GLU A 771 0.15 4.51 21.32
N GLN A 772 0.01 3.83 20.18
CA GLN A 772 -1.07 2.86 19.95
C GLN A 772 -0.66 1.45 20.39
N GLU A 773 -1.42 0.88 21.33
CA GLU A 773 -1.39 -0.56 21.58
C GLU A 773 -2.01 -1.29 20.37
N LEU A 774 -1.14 -1.85 19.52
CA LEU A 774 -1.53 -2.67 18.39
C LEU A 774 -2.01 -4.05 18.86
N LEU A 775 -2.95 -4.66 18.13
CA LEU A 775 -3.44 -6.01 18.46
C LEU A 775 -2.36 -7.05 18.20
N ASP A 776 -1.72 -6.93 17.03
CA ASP A 776 -0.61 -7.76 16.61
C ASP A 776 0.62 -6.87 16.36
N PRO A 777 1.84 -7.33 16.73
CA PRO A 777 3.07 -6.59 16.49
C PRO A 777 3.31 -6.49 14.97
N VAL A 778 3.66 -5.29 14.50
CA VAL A 778 3.90 -5.01 13.08
C VAL A 778 5.37 -4.69 12.85
N TRP A 779 5.92 -5.26 11.78
CA TRP A 779 7.23 -4.87 11.27
C TRP A 779 7.12 -3.53 10.54
N CYS A 780 7.59 -2.47 11.17
CA CYS A 780 7.75 -1.18 10.55
C CYS A 780 8.89 -0.43 11.25
N PRO A 781 10.14 -0.54 10.75
CA PRO A 781 11.31 0.12 11.35
C PRO A 781 11.18 1.64 11.45
N TYR A 782 10.24 2.23 10.70
CA TYR A 782 9.97 3.66 10.67
C TYR A 782 9.09 4.13 11.84
N MET A 783 8.42 3.23 12.56
CA MET A 783 7.71 3.58 13.80
C MET A 783 8.66 3.87 14.95
N LEU A 784 9.90 3.38 14.88
CA LEU A 784 10.94 3.66 15.87
C LEU A 784 11.41 5.12 15.76
N LEU A 785 11.93 5.66 16.86
CA LEU A 785 12.64 6.94 16.83
C LEU A 785 13.78 6.90 15.78
N PRO A 786 14.04 7.99 15.05
CA PRO A 786 15.11 8.12 14.06
C PRO A 786 16.42 7.39 14.38
N ARG A 787 16.96 7.62 15.59
CA ARG A 787 18.20 7.00 16.05
C ARG A 787 18.04 5.50 16.31
N ALA A 788 16.94 5.08 16.93
CA ALA A 788 16.63 3.68 17.19
C ALA A 788 16.46 2.87 15.89
N SER A 789 15.86 3.45 14.86
CA SER A 789 15.75 2.84 13.53
C SER A 789 17.13 2.61 12.88
N LEU A 790 18.06 3.57 13.02
CA LEU A 790 19.44 3.43 12.56
C LEU A 790 20.22 2.38 13.39
N VAL A 791 19.97 2.30 14.70
CA VAL A 791 20.54 1.27 15.58
C VAL A 791 20.06 -0.12 15.17
N LEU A 792 18.76 -0.31 14.95
CA LEU A 792 18.21 -1.57 14.45
C LEU A 792 18.84 -1.97 13.11
N LYS A 793 18.99 -1.01 12.18
CA LYS A 793 19.65 -1.26 10.90
C LYS A 793 21.10 -1.72 11.09
N ALA A 794 21.87 -1.00 11.89
CA ALA A 794 23.25 -1.36 12.20
C ALA A 794 23.35 -2.75 12.88
N PHE A 795 22.42 -3.08 13.77
CA PHE A 795 22.35 -4.40 14.43
C PHE A 795 22.04 -5.53 13.43
N LEU A 796 21.11 -5.33 12.50
CA LEU A 796 20.80 -6.34 11.48
C LEU A 796 21.94 -6.53 10.47
N LEU A 797 22.69 -5.47 10.19
CA LEU A 797 23.90 -5.52 9.35
C LEU A 797 25.08 -6.17 10.09
N HIS A 798 25.18 -5.95 11.40
CA HIS A 798 26.26 -6.42 12.26
C HIS A 798 25.72 -7.21 13.45
N GLN A 799 25.67 -8.53 13.30
CA GLN A 799 25.36 -9.48 14.37
C GLN A 799 26.59 -9.68 15.28
N PRO A 800 26.46 -10.20 16.53
CA PRO A 800 27.54 -10.20 17.51
C PRO A 800 28.83 -10.78 16.91
N TRP A 801 29.74 -9.84 16.71
CA TRP A 801 30.82 -9.67 15.75
C TRP A 801 31.59 -10.97 15.40
N GLU A 802 30.97 -11.78 14.54
CA GLU A 802 31.47 -13.03 13.93
C GLU A 802 31.69 -14.23 14.87
N GLN A 803 31.36 -14.13 16.16
CA GLN A 803 31.57 -15.26 17.10
C GLN A 803 30.29 -16.05 17.38
N LYS A 804 29.14 -15.40 17.53
CA LYS A 804 27.83 -16.04 17.72
C LYS A 804 26.71 -15.14 17.17
N TYR A 805 25.91 -15.64 16.23
CA TYR A 805 24.73 -14.93 15.76
C TYR A 805 23.64 -15.02 16.83
N SER A 806 23.19 -13.87 17.34
CA SER A 806 22.07 -13.76 18.28
C SER A 806 21.21 -12.57 17.89
N LEU A 807 19.89 -12.75 17.94
CA LEU A 807 18.88 -11.71 17.69
C LEU A 807 18.46 -10.99 18.98
N ASP A 808 19.20 -11.19 20.07
CA ASP A 808 18.98 -10.51 21.34
C ASP A 808 19.78 -9.20 21.37
N ILE A 809 19.07 -8.07 21.49
CA ILE A 809 19.69 -6.73 21.52
C ILE A 809 20.27 -6.37 22.90
N ALA A 810 20.14 -7.24 23.91
CA ALA A 810 20.55 -6.98 25.29
C ALA A 810 22.04 -6.62 25.44
N ASP A 811 22.89 -7.05 24.50
CA ASP A 811 24.33 -6.74 24.49
C ASP A 811 24.65 -5.31 23.99
N VAL A 812 23.65 -4.57 23.49
CA VAL A 812 23.82 -3.19 23.00
C VAL A 812 23.52 -2.20 24.12
N ILE A 813 24.54 -1.48 24.59
CA ILE A 813 24.40 -0.44 25.61
C ILE A 813 23.80 0.81 24.95
N TYR A 814 22.48 0.99 25.08
CA TYR A 814 21.80 2.21 24.63
C TYR A 814 21.83 3.26 25.76
N PRO A 815 22.46 4.44 25.57
CA PRO A 815 22.71 5.37 26.68
C PRO A 815 21.48 6.10 27.23
N GLU A 816 20.37 6.15 26.48
CA GLU A 816 19.31 7.14 26.72
C GLU A 816 18.08 6.58 27.45
N HIS A 817 17.60 5.35 27.17
CA HIS A 817 16.43 4.72 27.86
C HIS A 817 16.32 3.19 27.59
N GLU A 818 16.13 2.35 28.62
CA GLU A 818 15.88 0.89 28.48
C GLU A 818 14.61 0.56 27.67
N ASP A 819 13.59 1.42 27.73
CA ASP A 819 12.31 1.24 27.03
C ASP A 819 12.48 1.17 25.50
N VAL A 820 13.47 1.89 24.95
CA VAL A 820 13.76 1.91 23.51
C VAL A 820 14.35 0.57 23.06
N THR A 821 15.22 -0.03 23.88
CA THR A 821 15.81 -1.35 23.63
C THR A 821 14.72 -2.42 23.54
N ASN A 822 13.72 -2.36 24.45
CA ASN A 822 12.56 -3.24 24.41
C ASN A 822 11.73 -3.07 23.13
N LEU A 823 11.53 -1.83 22.67
CA LEU A 823 10.78 -1.55 21.43
C LEU A 823 11.52 -2.07 20.18
N ILE A 824 12.86 -1.96 20.15
CA ILE A 824 13.67 -2.54 19.07
C ILE A 824 13.57 -4.07 19.10
N GLN A 825 13.63 -4.71 20.27
CA GLN A 825 13.46 -6.16 20.39
C GLN A 825 12.06 -6.60 19.94
N GLN A 826 11.02 -5.83 20.24
CA GLN A 826 9.66 -6.10 19.72
C GLN A 826 9.60 -6.08 18.20
N GLN A 827 10.31 -5.16 17.54
CA GLN A 827 10.42 -5.15 16.06
C GLN A 827 11.17 -6.39 15.55
N ILE A 828 12.28 -6.79 16.17
CA ILE A 828 12.99 -8.03 15.79
C ILE A 828 12.08 -9.25 15.97
N ASN A 829 11.28 -9.27 17.02
CA ASN A 829 10.35 -10.35 17.30
C ASN A 829 9.18 -10.40 16.30
N SER A 830 8.80 -9.29 15.67
CA SER A 830 7.73 -9.25 14.65
C SER A 830 8.15 -9.80 13.29
N LEU A 831 9.45 -9.98 13.04
CA LEU A 831 9.94 -10.66 11.84
C LEU A 831 9.44 -12.11 11.79
N THR A 832 9.20 -12.62 10.57
CA THR A 832 8.86 -14.03 10.37
C THR A 832 10.02 -14.94 10.76
N ASN A 833 9.71 -16.17 11.18
CA ASN A 833 10.71 -17.13 11.63
C ASN A 833 11.74 -17.43 10.53
N ASP A 834 11.32 -17.46 9.27
CA ASP A 834 12.22 -17.71 8.15
C ASP A 834 13.27 -16.59 7.97
N VAL A 835 12.91 -15.32 8.23
CA VAL A 835 13.90 -14.21 8.20
C VAL A 835 14.90 -14.39 9.33
N LYS A 836 14.41 -14.77 10.51
CA LYS A 836 15.24 -14.97 11.69
C LYS A 836 16.23 -16.12 11.45
N ASP A 837 15.78 -17.21 10.85
CA ASP A 837 16.62 -18.36 10.49
C ASP A 837 17.72 -17.95 9.49
N LEU A 838 17.39 -17.14 8.47
CA LEU A 838 18.37 -16.59 7.52
C LEU A 838 19.38 -15.63 8.17
N LEU A 839 18.91 -14.79 9.11
CA LEU A 839 19.77 -13.86 9.83
C LEU A 839 20.70 -14.55 10.84
N LEU A 840 20.34 -15.74 11.32
CA LEU A 840 21.12 -16.57 12.22
C LEU A 840 22.10 -17.50 11.49
N ASP A 841 21.94 -17.69 10.18
CA ASP A 841 22.80 -18.55 9.36
C ASP A 841 24.24 -17.97 9.24
N PRO A 842 25.27 -18.70 9.70
CA PRO A 842 26.66 -18.26 9.60
C PRO A 842 27.21 -18.25 8.16
N ASP A 843 26.63 -19.04 7.25
CA ASP A 843 27.06 -19.09 5.84
C ASP A 843 26.46 -17.93 5.01
N PHE A 844 25.62 -17.09 5.64
CA PHE A 844 24.95 -15.97 4.99
C PHE A 844 25.92 -14.84 4.65
N THR A 845 26.16 -14.60 3.36
CA THR A 845 27.19 -13.65 2.91
C THR A 845 26.84 -12.21 3.31
N LEU A 846 27.87 -11.38 3.52
CA LEU A 846 27.69 -9.97 3.86
C LEU A 846 26.79 -9.23 2.85
N THR A 847 27.03 -9.46 1.55
CA THR A 847 26.24 -8.84 0.47
C THR A 847 24.77 -9.28 0.47
N GLN A 848 24.50 -10.56 0.76
CA GLN A 848 23.13 -11.07 0.89
C GLN A 848 22.43 -10.48 2.12
N ARG A 849 23.15 -10.31 3.24
CA ARG A 849 22.64 -9.64 4.43
C ARG A 849 22.31 -8.17 4.16
N CYS A 850 23.20 -7.43 3.51
CA CYS A 850 22.93 -6.04 3.14
C CYS A 850 21.71 -5.92 2.21
N LEU A 851 21.57 -6.81 1.23
CA LEU A 851 20.40 -6.84 0.33
C LEU A 851 19.11 -7.16 1.08
N LEU A 852 19.14 -8.12 2.01
CA LEU A 852 17.99 -8.48 2.84
C LEU A 852 17.55 -7.31 3.72
N VAL A 853 18.48 -6.66 4.41
CA VAL A 853 18.18 -5.49 5.26
C VAL A 853 17.64 -4.32 4.43
N ALA A 854 18.19 -4.07 3.24
CA ALA A 854 17.68 -3.06 2.33
C ALA A 854 16.22 -3.34 1.91
N ARG A 855 15.86 -4.61 1.67
CA ARG A 855 14.49 -5.04 1.38
C ARG A 855 13.56 -4.90 2.58
N LEU A 856 14.02 -5.26 3.79
CA LEU A 856 13.23 -5.15 5.01
C LEU A 856 12.90 -3.70 5.39
N TYR A 857 13.81 -2.76 5.09
CA TYR A 857 13.57 -1.33 5.24
C TYR A 857 12.84 -0.73 4.04
N GLY A 858 12.94 -1.33 2.85
CA GLY A 858 12.36 -0.75 1.63
C GLY A 858 13.12 0.46 1.10
N ASP A 859 14.42 0.51 1.33
CA ASP A 859 15.32 1.53 0.79
C ASP A 859 15.64 1.18 -0.66
N GLU A 860 14.97 1.83 -1.62
CA GLU A 860 15.19 1.56 -3.04
C GLU A 860 16.66 1.83 -3.42
N SER A 861 17.31 2.84 -2.82
CA SER A 861 18.70 3.18 -3.13
C SER A 861 19.68 2.10 -2.66
N GLU A 862 19.41 1.41 -1.56
CA GLU A 862 20.26 0.30 -1.14
C GLU A 862 19.96 -0.96 -1.92
N LEU A 863 18.69 -1.19 -2.24
CA LEU A 863 18.26 -2.35 -3.01
C LEU A 863 18.91 -2.37 -4.39
N HIS A 864 18.87 -1.27 -5.15
CA HIS A 864 19.51 -1.20 -6.47
C HIS A 864 21.05 -1.29 -6.35
N PHE A 865 21.66 -0.67 -5.33
CA PHE A 865 23.11 -0.71 -5.13
C PHE A 865 23.58 -2.13 -4.82
N TRP A 866 22.98 -2.81 -3.84
CA TRP A 866 23.41 -4.14 -3.43
C TRP A 866 23.06 -5.23 -4.45
N THR A 867 21.99 -5.06 -5.23
CA THR A 867 21.68 -5.96 -6.36
C THR A 867 22.77 -5.91 -7.42
N VAL A 868 23.14 -4.71 -7.88
CA VAL A 868 24.21 -4.51 -8.87
C VAL A 868 25.59 -4.88 -8.31
N ALA A 869 25.90 -4.50 -7.07
CA ALA A 869 27.17 -4.81 -6.42
C ALA A 869 27.36 -6.31 -6.21
N SER A 870 26.34 -7.04 -5.74
CA SER A 870 26.39 -8.49 -5.57
C SER A 870 26.63 -9.20 -6.90
N TYR A 871 25.99 -8.76 -7.97
CA TYR A 871 26.20 -9.29 -9.32
C TYR A 871 27.66 -9.11 -9.76
N TYR A 872 28.17 -7.88 -9.78
CA TYR A 872 29.52 -7.58 -10.30
C TYR A 872 30.65 -8.12 -9.42
N LEU A 873 30.46 -8.24 -8.10
CA LEU A 873 31.41 -8.93 -7.23
C LEU A 873 31.47 -10.44 -7.53
N GLN A 874 30.33 -11.07 -7.85
CA GLN A 874 30.29 -12.48 -8.26
C GLN A 874 30.94 -12.68 -9.64
N VAL A 875 30.72 -11.77 -10.59
CA VAL A 875 31.38 -11.79 -11.90
C VAL A 875 32.90 -11.70 -11.71
N HIS A 876 33.38 -10.72 -10.94
CA HIS A 876 34.81 -10.55 -10.69
C HIS A 876 35.46 -11.78 -10.02
N LYS A 877 34.76 -12.39 -9.04
CA LYS A 877 35.22 -13.63 -8.38
C LYS A 877 35.28 -14.83 -9.34
N ARG A 878 34.44 -14.86 -10.38
CA ARG A 878 34.47 -15.93 -11.40
C ARG A 878 35.63 -15.73 -12.37
N ASP A 879 35.85 -14.50 -12.81
CA ASP A 879 36.94 -14.15 -13.72
C ASP A 879 38.31 -14.51 -13.10
N SER A 880 38.47 -14.28 -11.79
CA SER A 880 39.68 -14.67 -11.06
C SER A 880 39.83 -16.19 -10.85
N LEU A 881 38.73 -16.96 -10.84
CA LEU A 881 38.72 -18.42 -10.62
C LEU A 881 38.62 -19.25 -11.92
N HIS A 882 38.54 -18.63 -13.11
CA HIS A 882 38.33 -19.28 -14.41
C HIS A 882 37.15 -20.30 -14.44
N ALA A 883 36.11 -20.09 -13.63
CA ALA A 883 34.99 -21.03 -13.50
C ALA A 883 33.95 -20.84 -14.62
N ARG A 884 33.78 -21.85 -15.49
CA ARG A 884 32.81 -21.88 -16.62
C ARG A 884 31.36 -22.21 -16.22
N GLN A 885 30.81 -21.62 -15.17
CA GLN A 885 29.36 -21.75 -14.90
C GLN A 885 28.62 -20.52 -15.44
N PRO A 886 27.54 -20.69 -16.23
CA PRO A 886 26.75 -19.56 -16.71
C PRO A 886 26.16 -18.82 -15.51
N ALA A 887 26.40 -17.52 -15.44
CA ALA A 887 25.74 -16.64 -14.48
C ALA A 887 24.36 -16.27 -15.03
N ASP A 888 23.34 -16.21 -14.17
CA ASP A 888 22.10 -15.52 -14.50
C ASP A 888 22.43 -14.04 -14.74
N ALA A 889 22.15 -13.52 -15.93
CA ALA A 889 22.47 -12.15 -16.31
C ALA A 889 21.69 -11.14 -15.46
N LEU A 890 22.23 -9.92 -15.29
CA LEU A 890 21.50 -8.83 -14.65
C LEU A 890 20.21 -8.52 -15.44
N ASP A 891 19.13 -8.26 -14.71
CA ASP A 891 17.82 -8.01 -15.30
C ASP A 891 17.78 -6.78 -16.22
N ILE A 892 16.90 -6.86 -17.23
CA ILE A 892 16.75 -5.85 -18.30
C ILE A 892 16.32 -4.48 -17.74
N CYS A 893 15.71 -4.44 -16.56
CA CYS A 893 15.34 -3.21 -15.86
C CYS A 893 16.55 -2.32 -15.49
N TYR A 894 17.76 -2.88 -15.49
CA TYR A 894 19.00 -2.13 -15.23
C TYR A 894 19.68 -1.63 -16.53
N ASP A 895 19.16 -1.99 -17.71
CA ASP A 895 19.49 -1.42 -19.03
C ASP A 895 21.01 -1.30 -19.30
N LEU A 896 21.55 -0.08 -19.36
CA LEU A 896 22.97 0.21 -19.62
C LEU A 896 23.94 -0.37 -18.57
N LEU A 897 23.45 -0.82 -17.42
CA LEU A 897 24.25 -1.46 -16.39
C LEU A 897 24.48 -2.95 -16.67
N CYS A 898 23.85 -3.53 -17.69
CA CYS A 898 24.10 -4.92 -18.07
C CYS A 898 25.47 -5.10 -18.76
N GLU A 899 25.90 -6.35 -18.84
CA GLU A 899 27.09 -6.74 -19.62
C GLU A 899 26.91 -6.44 -21.12
N ASN A 900 28.01 -6.10 -21.80
CA ASN A 900 27.97 -5.64 -23.20
C ASN A 900 27.37 -6.69 -24.14
N ALA A 901 27.76 -7.96 -24.00
CA ALA A 901 27.28 -9.05 -24.86
C ALA A 901 25.78 -9.31 -24.70
N TYR A 902 25.31 -9.37 -23.45
CA TYR A 902 23.88 -9.55 -23.17
C TYR A 902 23.05 -8.36 -23.66
N PHE A 903 23.55 -7.13 -23.42
CA PHE A 903 22.91 -5.90 -23.89
C PHE A 903 22.82 -5.84 -25.42
N GLN A 904 23.90 -6.15 -26.13
CA GLN A 904 23.93 -6.15 -27.60
C GLN A 904 22.93 -7.17 -28.17
N LYS A 905 22.87 -8.38 -27.61
CA LYS A 905 21.89 -9.40 -28.00
C LYS A 905 20.46 -8.90 -27.79
N PHE A 906 20.16 -8.33 -26.63
CA PHE A 906 18.84 -7.77 -26.34
C PHE A 906 18.43 -6.66 -27.32
N GLN A 907 19.37 -5.78 -27.69
CA GLN A 907 19.11 -4.75 -28.71
C GLN A 907 18.88 -5.36 -30.10
N LEU A 908 19.61 -6.43 -30.48
CA LEU A 908 19.36 -7.17 -31.72
C LEU A 908 17.96 -7.78 -31.74
N ASP A 909 17.55 -8.44 -30.65
CA ASP A 909 16.22 -9.05 -30.51
C ASP A 909 15.11 -7.98 -30.63
N ARG A 910 15.35 -6.79 -30.07
CA ARG A 910 14.45 -5.64 -30.21
C ARG A 910 14.34 -5.16 -31.65
N ILE A 911 15.45 -5.02 -32.38
CA ILE A 911 15.39 -4.61 -33.79
C ILE A 911 14.69 -5.67 -34.62
N CYS A 912 14.91 -6.96 -34.37
CA CYS A 912 14.21 -8.03 -35.09
C CYS A 912 12.68 -7.87 -34.97
N LEU A 913 12.18 -7.50 -33.78
CA LEU A 913 10.76 -7.20 -33.57
C LEU A 913 10.30 -5.98 -34.39
N GLN A 914 11.10 -4.92 -34.44
CA GLN A 914 10.80 -3.71 -35.20
C GLN A 914 10.81 -3.99 -36.72
N GLU A 915 11.74 -4.81 -37.18
CA GLU A 915 11.95 -5.13 -38.59
C GLU A 915 10.73 -5.83 -39.19
N VAL A 916 10.12 -6.77 -38.47
CA VAL A 916 8.95 -7.49 -38.95
C VAL A 916 7.69 -6.61 -38.96
N LYS A 917 7.63 -5.60 -38.08
CA LYS A 917 6.49 -4.69 -37.99
C LYS A 917 6.61 -3.43 -38.86
N ARG A 918 7.63 -3.31 -39.72
CA ARG A 918 7.83 -2.15 -40.62
C ARG A 918 6.61 -1.89 -41.52
N THR A 919 6.24 -0.61 -41.65
CA THR A 919 5.11 -0.19 -42.50
C THR A 919 5.43 0.98 -43.41
N SER A 920 6.33 1.87 -42.98
CA SER A 920 6.75 3.05 -43.73
C SER A 920 8.23 2.92 -44.09
N TYR A 921 8.64 3.66 -45.13
CA TYR A 921 10.06 3.79 -45.46
C TYR A 921 10.88 4.36 -44.29
N GLU A 922 10.33 5.29 -43.51
CA GLU A 922 11.01 5.81 -42.32
C GLU A 922 11.32 4.71 -41.29
N HIS A 923 10.45 3.69 -41.15
CA HIS A 923 10.71 2.56 -40.27
C HIS A 923 11.84 1.69 -40.82
N THR A 924 11.84 1.42 -42.13
CA THR A 924 12.94 0.71 -42.80
C THR A 924 14.27 1.45 -42.61
N ARG A 925 14.27 2.77 -42.80
CA ARG A 925 15.45 3.62 -42.57
C ARG A 925 15.94 3.53 -41.12
N LYS A 926 15.05 3.66 -40.13
CA LYS A 926 15.43 3.56 -38.70
C LYS A 926 15.98 2.19 -38.33
N CYS A 927 15.36 1.11 -38.81
CA CYS A 927 15.84 -0.25 -38.56
C CYS A 927 17.21 -0.45 -39.21
N ALA A 928 17.38 -0.05 -40.47
CA ALA A 928 18.66 -0.12 -41.17
C ALA A 928 19.75 0.70 -40.44
N ASP A 929 19.43 1.92 -40.03
CA ASP A 929 20.34 2.79 -39.29
C ASP A 929 20.77 2.17 -37.95
N GLN A 930 19.86 1.57 -37.19
CA GLN A 930 20.19 0.89 -35.94
C GLN A 930 20.99 -0.41 -36.16
N LEU A 931 20.69 -1.20 -37.20
CA LEU A 931 21.48 -2.39 -37.56
C LEU A 931 22.92 -2.02 -37.93
N LEU A 932 23.13 -0.90 -38.64
CA LEU A 932 24.47 -0.39 -38.93
C LEU A 932 25.22 -0.04 -37.64
N LEU A 933 24.55 0.56 -36.65
CA LEU A 933 25.16 0.86 -35.35
C LEU A 933 25.45 -0.42 -34.52
N LEU A 934 24.61 -1.45 -34.63
CA LEU A 934 24.83 -2.76 -33.99
C LEU A 934 25.91 -3.60 -34.70
N GLY A 935 26.34 -3.23 -35.91
CA GLY A 935 27.34 -3.95 -36.68
C GLY A 935 26.81 -5.04 -37.62
N GLN A 936 25.49 -5.15 -37.80
CA GLN A 936 24.85 -6.12 -38.70
C GLN A 936 24.73 -5.51 -40.11
N THR A 937 25.88 -5.35 -40.79
CA THR A 937 25.95 -4.69 -42.10
C THR A 937 25.18 -5.43 -43.18
N ASP A 938 25.24 -6.77 -43.18
CA ASP A 938 24.62 -7.60 -44.23
C ASP A 938 23.10 -7.46 -44.24
N ARG A 939 22.47 -7.53 -43.06
CA ARG A 939 21.01 -7.34 -42.93
C ARG A 939 20.63 -5.89 -43.23
N ALA A 940 21.41 -4.91 -42.78
CA ALA A 940 21.16 -3.51 -43.07
C ALA A 940 21.19 -3.22 -44.59
N VAL A 941 22.15 -3.81 -45.33
CA VAL A 941 22.22 -3.69 -46.79
C VAL A 941 21.01 -4.30 -47.46
N GLN A 942 20.55 -5.48 -47.02
CA GLN A 942 19.32 -6.10 -47.53
C GLN A 942 18.11 -5.16 -47.36
N LEU A 943 17.95 -4.55 -46.18
CA LEU A 943 16.86 -3.60 -45.91
C LEU A 943 16.93 -2.33 -46.75
N LEU A 944 18.13 -1.82 -47.05
CA LEU A 944 18.31 -0.65 -47.91
C LEU A 944 17.97 -0.96 -49.37
N LEU A 945 18.22 -2.19 -49.83
CA LEU A 945 17.89 -2.65 -51.19
C LEU A 945 16.41 -3.01 -51.36
N GLU A 946 15.67 -3.25 -50.26
CA GLU A 946 14.22 -3.44 -50.26
C GLU A 946 13.44 -2.14 -50.57
N THR A 947 14.10 -0.98 -50.55
CA THR A 947 13.45 0.31 -50.89
C THR A 947 12.92 0.25 -52.33
N SER A 948 11.65 0.59 -52.53
CA SER A 948 11.02 0.63 -53.86
C SER A 948 11.62 1.74 -54.74
N ALA A 949 11.79 1.48 -56.04
CA ALA A 949 12.33 2.45 -57.01
C ALA A 949 11.51 3.76 -57.10
N ASP A 950 10.22 3.71 -56.76
CA ASP A 950 9.33 4.89 -56.75
C ASP A 950 9.61 5.87 -55.60
N ASN A 951 10.41 5.46 -54.60
CA ASN A 951 10.74 6.30 -53.46
C ASN A 951 11.87 7.28 -53.82
N PRO A 952 11.75 8.59 -53.54
CA PRO A 952 12.80 9.57 -53.81
C PRO A 952 14.16 9.21 -53.20
N GLN A 953 14.18 8.42 -52.11
CA GLN A 953 15.42 8.05 -51.44
C GLN A 953 16.05 6.74 -51.91
N TYR A 954 15.43 6.07 -52.88
CA TYR A 954 15.96 4.84 -53.49
C TYR A 954 17.40 4.99 -53.98
N TYR A 955 17.71 6.11 -54.65
CA TYR A 955 19.05 6.38 -55.14
C TYR A 955 20.06 6.55 -54.00
N CYS A 956 19.68 7.29 -52.94
CA CYS A 956 20.54 7.49 -51.78
C CYS A 956 20.76 6.19 -50.99
N ASP A 957 19.74 5.35 -50.84
CA ASP A 957 19.84 4.08 -50.14
C ASP A 957 20.68 3.07 -50.92
N SER A 958 20.53 3.04 -52.25
CA SER A 958 21.38 2.22 -53.13
C SER A 958 22.85 2.63 -53.02
N LEU A 959 23.13 3.94 -53.01
CA LEU A 959 24.49 4.45 -52.79
C LEU A 959 24.99 4.15 -51.37
N LYS A 960 24.13 4.24 -50.35
CA LYS A 960 24.48 3.90 -48.95
C LYS A 960 24.79 2.41 -48.83
N ALA A 961 24.03 1.53 -49.48
CA ALA A 961 24.31 0.09 -49.56
C ALA A 961 25.65 -0.20 -50.25
N CYS A 962 25.91 0.43 -51.41
CA CYS A 962 27.21 0.33 -52.09
C CYS A 962 28.36 0.83 -51.19
N LEU A 963 28.18 1.94 -50.48
CA LEU A 963 29.18 2.43 -49.54
C LEU A 963 29.45 1.41 -48.43
N VAL A 964 28.40 0.93 -47.74
CA VAL A 964 28.52 -0.03 -46.63
C VAL A 964 29.26 -1.31 -47.07
N THR A 965 28.97 -1.84 -48.25
CA THR A 965 29.64 -3.04 -48.79
C THR A 965 31.10 -2.81 -49.18
N THR A 966 31.49 -1.57 -49.54
CA THR A 966 32.84 -1.25 -50.06
C THR A 966 33.82 -0.75 -49.00
N VAL A 967 33.34 -0.20 -47.89
CA VAL A 967 34.14 0.42 -46.80
C VAL A 967 35.17 -0.54 -46.19
N THR A 968 34.93 -1.85 -46.26
CA THR A 968 35.79 -2.88 -45.66
C THR A 968 37.15 -3.08 -46.36
N SER A 969 37.45 -2.35 -47.46
CA SER A 969 38.52 -2.75 -48.39
C SER A 969 39.73 -1.81 -48.55
N SER A 970 39.71 -0.51 -48.17
CA SER A 970 40.89 0.37 -48.39
C SER A 970 41.08 1.55 -47.40
N GLY A 971 42.32 1.78 -46.95
CA GLY A 971 42.69 2.86 -46.02
C GLY A 971 42.43 4.31 -46.49
N PRO A 972 42.66 4.66 -47.78
CA PRO A 972 42.33 6.00 -48.30
C PRO A 972 40.82 6.31 -48.21
N SER A 973 39.97 5.32 -48.50
CA SER A 973 38.52 5.49 -48.43
C SER A 973 38.02 5.79 -47.01
N GLN A 974 38.60 5.14 -46.00
CA GLN A 974 38.29 5.42 -44.59
C GLN A 974 38.64 6.86 -44.19
N SER A 975 39.74 7.41 -44.73
CA SER A 975 40.16 8.78 -44.44
C SER A 975 39.19 9.81 -45.04
N THR A 976 38.73 9.59 -46.26
CA THR A 976 37.70 10.43 -46.90
C THR A 976 36.37 10.33 -46.16
N ILE A 977 35.93 9.13 -45.78
CA ILE A 977 34.69 8.93 -45.02
C ILE A 977 34.75 9.64 -43.67
N LYS A 978 35.89 9.55 -42.96
CA LYS A 978 36.09 10.29 -41.71
C LYS A 978 35.93 11.79 -41.92
N LEU A 979 36.54 12.35 -42.96
CA LEU A 979 36.44 13.78 -43.26
C LEU A 979 34.99 14.18 -43.55
N VAL A 980 34.27 13.41 -44.37
CA VAL A 980 32.84 13.64 -44.65
C VAL A 980 32.02 13.56 -43.37
N ALA A 981 32.23 12.55 -42.52
CA ALA A 981 31.52 12.38 -41.26
C ALA A 981 31.74 13.57 -40.31
N THR A 982 32.98 14.04 -40.16
CA THR A 982 33.29 15.21 -39.32
C THR A 982 32.64 16.49 -39.84
N ASN A 983 32.57 16.68 -41.17
CA ASN A 983 31.88 17.82 -41.79
C ASN A 983 30.36 17.74 -41.58
N MET A 984 29.76 16.54 -41.68
CA MET A 984 28.34 16.34 -41.38
C MET A 984 28.00 16.64 -39.92
N ILE A 985 28.85 16.21 -38.98
CA ILE A 985 28.69 16.51 -37.54
C ILE A 985 28.77 18.03 -37.30
N ALA A 986 29.76 18.71 -37.89
CA ALA A 986 29.92 20.15 -37.78
C ALA A 986 28.69 20.92 -38.30
N ASN A 987 28.04 20.42 -39.35
CA ASN A 987 26.82 21.00 -39.92
C ASN A 987 25.51 20.58 -39.21
N GLY A 988 25.61 19.95 -38.02
CA GLY A 988 24.45 19.59 -37.20
C GLY A 988 23.78 18.25 -37.54
N LYS A 989 24.29 17.49 -38.52
CA LYS A 989 23.81 16.15 -38.86
C LYS A 989 24.57 15.07 -38.08
N LEU A 990 24.42 15.09 -36.76
CA LEU A 990 25.12 14.20 -35.83
C LEU A 990 24.89 12.71 -36.11
N ALA A 991 23.65 12.28 -36.28
CA ALA A 991 23.31 10.86 -36.44
C ALA A 991 23.95 10.24 -37.69
N GLU A 992 23.89 10.93 -38.83
CA GLU A 992 24.47 10.46 -40.10
C GLU A 992 26.01 10.41 -40.01
N GLY A 993 26.64 11.41 -39.40
CA GLY A 993 28.08 11.42 -39.18
C GLY A 993 28.55 10.32 -38.22
N VAL A 994 27.81 10.07 -37.14
CA VAL A 994 28.09 8.97 -36.18
C VAL A 994 27.99 7.61 -36.86
N GLN A 995 26.97 7.39 -37.69
CA GLN A 995 26.83 6.16 -38.48
C GLN A 995 28.06 5.93 -39.37
N LEU A 996 28.50 6.95 -40.12
CA LEU A 996 29.68 6.86 -40.98
C LEU A 996 30.96 6.55 -40.20
N LEU A 997 31.13 7.14 -39.01
CA LEU A 997 32.27 6.83 -38.13
C LEU A 997 32.21 5.40 -37.58
N CYS A 998 31.02 4.86 -37.32
CA CYS A 998 30.85 3.47 -36.89
C CYS A 998 31.19 2.47 -38.01
N LEU A 999 30.91 2.81 -39.27
CA LEU A 999 31.24 1.97 -40.43
C LEU A 999 32.73 1.81 -40.69
N ILE A 1000 33.54 2.81 -40.33
CA ILE A 1000 35.01 2.76 -40.46
C ILE A 1000 35.71 2.27 -39.18
N ASP A 1001 34.96 1.63 -38.27
CA ASP A 1001 35.41 1.19 -36.95
C ASP A 1001 36.08 2.30 -36.10
N LYS A 1002 35.62 3.54 -36.26
CA LYS A 1002 35.97 4.69 -35.43
C LYS A 1002 34.82 5.07 -34.49
N ALA A 1003 34.13 4.07 -33.94
CA ALA A 1003 33.02 4.27 -33.01
C ALA A 1003 33.43 5.01 -31.72
N ALA A 1004 34.69 4.88 -31.28
CA ALA A 1004 35.20 5.62 -30.13
C ALA A 1004 35.22 7.13 -30.37
N ASP A 1005 35.67 7.58 -31.56
CA ASP A 1005 35.60 8.99 -31.96
C ASP A 1005 34.15 9.47 -32.05
N ALA A 1006 33.24 8.63 -32.57
CA ALA A 1006 31.82 8.92 -32.64
C ALA A 1006 31.20 9.18 -31.26
N CYS A 1007 31.56 8.37 -30.26
CA CYS A 1007 31.13 8.57 -28.87
C CYS A 1007 31.64 9.92 -28.31
N ARG A 1008 32.86 10.34 -28.64
CA ARG A 1008 33.42 11.64 -28.19
C ARG A 1008 32.64 12.82 -28.78
N TYR A 1009 32.27 12.74 -30.06
CA TYR A 1009 31.41 13.76 -30.66
C TYR A 1009 30.04 13.79 -29.97
N LEU A 1010 29.39 12.65 -29.74
CA LEU A 1010 28.11 12.60 -29.04
C LEU A 1010 28.17 13.23 -27.63
N GLN A 1011 29.24 12.96 -26.88
CA GLN A 1011 29.47 13.59 -25.57
C GLN A 1011 29.64 15.12 -25.67
N THR A 1012 30.33 15.60 -26.70
CA THR A 1012 30.57 17.04 -26.93
C THR A 1012 29.27 17.79 -27.25
N TYR A 1013 28.34 17.14 -27.94
CA TYR A 1013 27.01 17.67 -28.25
C TYR A 1013 25.95 17.31 -27.19
N ASN A 1014 26.37 16.90 -25.98
CA ASN A 1014 25.51 16.63 -24.82
C ASN A 1014 24.54 15.44 -24.96
N GLU A 1015 24.81 14.51 -25.88
CA GLU A 1015 24.02 13.28 -26.11
C GLU A 1015 24.61 12.08 -25.36
N TRP A 1016 24.75 12.22 -24.04
CA TRP A 1016 25.46 11.26 -23.18
C TRP A 1016 24.83 9.86 -23.13
N ASN A 1017 23.49 9.77 -23.08
CA ASN A 1017 22.81 8.48 -23.05
C ASN A 1017 22.98 7.72 -24.37
N HIS A 1018 23.02 8.44 -25.50
CA HIS A 1018 23.25 7.84 -26.81
C HIS A 1018 24.70 7.39 -26.98
N ALA A 1019 25.66 8.17 -26.47
CA ALA A 1019 27.06 7.78 -26.41
C ALA A 1019 27.28 6.51 -25.55
N ALA A 1020 26.64 6.43 -24.38
CA ALA A 1020 26.70 5.26 -23.50
C ALA A 1020 26.09 4.01 -24.16
N TRP A 1021 24.94 4.16 -24.84
CA TRP A 1021 24.31 3.08 -25.59
C TRP A 1021 25.22 2.56 -26.72
N LEU A 1022 25.78 3.46 -27.53
CA LEU A 1022 26.66 3.10 -28.64
C LEU A 1022 27.94 2.42 -28.13
N ALA A 1023 28.51 2.93 -27.04
CA ALA A 1023 29.68 2.35 -26.41
C ALA A 1023 29.44 0.92 -25.94
N LYS A 1024 28.26 0.63 -25.37
CA LYS A 1024 27.90 -0.72 -24.90
C LYS A 1024 27.68 -1.72 -26.03
N VAL A 1025 27.20 -1.23 -27.17
CA VAL A 1025 26.86 -2.05 -28.34
C VAL A 1025 28.08 -2.40 -29.20
N ARG A 1026 28.94 -1.41 -29.48
CA ARG A 1026 29.94 -1.51 -30.57
C ARG A 1026 31.38 -1.53 -30.07
N LEU A 1027 31.68 -0.92 -28.92
CA LEU A 1027 33.05 -0.81 -28.44
C LEU A 1027 33.49 -2.03 -27.63
N ASN A 1028 34.80 -2.26 -27.65
CA ASN A 1028 35.43 -3.23 -26.76
C ASN A 1028 35.24 -2.78 -25.29
N PRO A 1029 35.24 -3.71 -24.32
CA PRO A 1029 35.01 -3.39 -22.92
C PRO A 1029 35.91 -2.28 -22.36
N GLU A 1030 37.17 -2.21 -22.79
CA GLU A 1030 38.15 -1.18 -22.37
C GLU A 1030 37.77 0.22 -22.88
N GLU A 1031 37.54 0.36 -24.19
CA GLU A 1031 37.12 1.64 -24.80
C GLU A 1031 35.74 2.08 -24.27
N CYS A 1032 34.83 1.12 -24.08
CA CYS A 1032 33.53 1.35 -23.46
C CYS A 1032 33.70 1.93 -22.04
N ALA A 1033 34.62 1.37 -21.25
CA ALA A 1033 34.89 1.86 -19.91
C ALA A 1033 35.41 3.31 -19.89
N GLU A 1034 36.21 3.73 -20.87
CA GLU A 1034 36.65 5.13 -20.99
C GLU A 1034 35.48 6.09 -21.26
N VAL A 1035 34.60 5.74 -22.19
CA VAL A 1035 33.42 6.54 -22.53
C VAL A 1035 32.50 6.66 -21.30
N MET A 1036 32.27 5.55 -20.61
CA MET A 1036 31.43 5.52 -19.40
C MET A 1036 32.07 6.29 -18.24
N LYS A 1037 33.40 6.27 -18.05
CA LYS A 1037 34.09 7.09 -17.04
C LYS A 1037 33.86 8.59 -17.26
N ARG A 1038 33.93 9.07 -18.50
CA ARG A 1038 33.61 10.48 -18.82
C ARG A 1038 32.14 10.81 -18.54
N TRP A 1039 31.25 9.84 -18.76
CA TRP A 1039 29.84 10.01 -18.41
C TRP A 1039 29.63 10.10 -16.89
N VAL A 1040 30.35 9.31 -16.09
CA VAL A 1040 30.36 9.43 -14.62
C VAL A 1040 30.79 10.83 -14.20
N ASP A 1041 31.87 11.38 -14.77
CA ASP A 1041 32.33 12.74 -14.45
C ASP A 1041 31.25 13.80 -14.77
N HIS A 1042 30.53 13.63 -15.88
CA HIS A 1042 29.39 14.47 -16.25
C HIS A 1042 28.21 14.34 -15.26
N LEU A 1043 27.86 13.12 -14.85
CA LEU A 1043 26.78 12.88 -13.87
C LEU A 1043 27.11 13.47 -12.49
N CYS A 1044 28.39 13.46 -12.11
CA CYS A 1044 28.91 14.04 -10.87
C CYS A 1044 29.04 15.57 -10.93
N SER A 1045 28.88 16.19 -12.10
CA SER A 1045 28.92 17.65 -12.24
C SER A 1045 27.85 18.33 -11.39
N PRO A 1046 28.11 19.52 -10.84
CA PRO A 1046 27.21 20.19 -9.89
C PRO A 1046 25.85 20.56 -10.51
N HIS A 1047 25.76 20.67 -11.83
CA HIS A 1047 24.51 21.00 -12.53
C HIS A 1047 23.55 19.82 -12.65
N ILE A 1048 24.07 18.59 -12.68
CA ILE A 1048 23.28 17.36 -12.89
C ILE A 1048 23.09 16.62 -11.57
N ASN A 1049 24.17 16.51 -10.78
CA ASN A 1049 24.19 15.96 -9.44
C ASN A 1049 23.43 14.62 -9.29
N GLN A 1050 23.61 13.71 -10.26
CA GLN A 1050 23.06 12.35 -10.24
C GLN A 1050 24.14 11.37 -9.79
N LYS A 1051 24.67 11.58 -8.57
CA LYS A 1051 25.82 10.83 -8.06
C LYS A 1051 25.47 9.36 -7.83
N TYR A 1052 24.24 9.07 -7.42
CA TYR A 1052 23.78 7.71 -7.23
C TYR A 1052 23.81 6.88 -8.55
N LYS A 1053 23.33 7.47 -9.66
CA LYS A 1053 23.43 6.84 -10.99
C LYS A 1053 24.88 6.63 -11.42
N ALA A 1054 25.75 7.59 -11.08
CA ALA A 1054 27.19 7.50 -11.36
C ALA A 1054 27.85 6.33 -10.60
N ILE A 1055 27.46 6.06 -9.35
CA ILE A 1055 27.93 4.90 -8.57
C ILE A 1055 27.54 3.59 -9.25
N LEU A 1056 26.27 3.44 -9.68
CA LEU A 1056 25.81 2.22 -10.35
C LEU A 1056 26.60 1.96 -11.64
N VAL A 1057 26.91 3.02 -12.40
CA VAL A 1057 27.77 2.91 -13.59
C VAL A 1057 29.20 2.50 -13.20
N LEU A 1058 29.79 3.05 -12.14
CA LEU A 1058 31.12 2.65 -11.71
C LEU A 1058 31.19 1.19 -11.23
N LEU A 1059 30.11 0.69 -10.60
CA LEU A 1059 29.98 -0.73 -10.25
C LEU A 1059 29.99 -1.62 -11.48
N SER A 1060 29.26 -1.26 -12.54
CA SER A 1060 29.23 -2.04 -13.78
C SER A 1060 30.54 -2.05 -14.55
N LEU A 1061 31.41 -1.07 -14.30
CA LEU A 1061 32.78 -1.02 -14.82
C LEU A 1061 33.81 -1.75 -13.94
N GLY A 1062 33.40 -2.31 -12.79
CA GLY A 1062 34.32 -2.92 -11.83
C GLY A 1062 35.29 -1.94 -11.16
N CYS A 1063 35.04 -0.63 -11.23
CA CYS A 1063 35.91 0.42 -10.67
C CYS A 1063 35.66 0.61 -9.16
N PHE A 1064 35.85 -0.45 -8.37
CA PHE A 1064 35.45 -0.51 -6.97
C PHE A 1064 36.11 0.56 -6.07
N LYS A 1065 37.37 0.94 -6.33
CA LYS A 1065 38.07 2.01 -5.58
C LYS A 1065 37.35 3.35 -5.68
N LYS A 1066 36.98 3.78 -6.90
CA LYS A 1066 36.25 5.03 -7.13
C LYS A 1066 34.85 5.01 -6.49
N VAL A 1067 34.19 3.85 -6.46
CA VAL A 1067 32.89 3.69 -5.79
C VAL A 1067 33.04 3.97 -4.30
N ILE A 1068 34.07 3.41 -3.65
CA ILE A 1068 34.34 3.62 -2.22
C ILE A 1068 34.67 5.09 -1.94
N GLU A 1069 35.53 5.71 -2.74
CA GLU A 1069 35.87 7.14 -2.64
C GLU A 1069 34.61 8.02 -2.76
N MET A 1070 33.74 7.72 -3.72
CA MET A 1070 32.50 8.48 -3.93
C MET A 1070 31.53 8.30 -2.75
N LEU A 1071 31.30 7.07 -2.29
CA LEU A 1071 30.44 6.78 -1.12
C LEU A 1071 30.97 7.49 0.14
N HIS A 1072 32.28 7.46 0.35
CA HIS A 1072 32.96 8.13 1.45
C HIS A 1072 32.79 9.66 1.36
N SER A 1073 33.00 10.25 0.18
CA SER A 1073 32.80 11.69 -0.06
C SER A 1073 31.36 12.17 0.19
N MET A 1074 30.37 11.30 -0.07
CA MET A 1074 28.96 11.56 0.22
C MET A 1074 28.56 11.24 1.66
N ARG A 1075 29.52 10.86 2.52
CA ARG A 1075 29.31 10.49 3.93
C ARG A 1075 28.39 9.28 4.12
N CYS A 1076 28.34 8.37 3.15
CA CYS A 1076 27.64 7.08 3.23
C CYS A 1076 28.56 6.04 3.88
N PHE A 1077 28.95 6.27 5.14
CA PHE A 1077 30.03 5.52 5.80
C PHE A 1077 29.73 4.03 5.97
N ASP A 1078 28.48 3.67 6.27
CA ASP A 1078 27.99 2.30 6.39
C ASP A 1078 28.13 1.52 5.07
N ARG A 1079 27.59 2.06 3.97
CA ARG A 1079 27.66 1.45 2.64
C ARG A 1079 29.11 1.34 2.18
N ALA A 1080 29.93 2.38 2.40
CA ALA A 1080 31.34 2.38 2.01
C ALA A 1080 32.14 1.30 2.74
N ALA A 1081 32.01 1.19 4.07
CA ALA A 1081 32.74 0.21 4.86
C ALA A 1081 32.31 -1.24 4.59
N LEU A 1082 31.00 -1.49 4.50
CA LEU A 1082 30.45 -2.81 4.18
C LEU A 1082 30.81 -3.26 2.77
N PHE A 1083 30.76 -2.34 1.81
CA PHE A 1083 31.15 -2.64 0.43
C PHE A 1083 32.65 -2.92 0.32
N LEU A 1084 33.48 -2.15 1.04
CA LEU A 1084 34.92 -2.40 1.12
C LEU A 1084 35.23 -3.77 1.74
N GLU A 1085 34.54 -4.16 2.81
CA GLU A 1085 34.68 -5.50 3.41
C GLU A 1085 34.28 -6.60 2.42
N ALA A 1086 33.18 -6.43 1.70
CA ALA A 1086 32.77 -7.36 0.63
C ALA A 1086 33.80 -7.46 -0.51
N CYS A 1087 34.40 -6.35 -0.93
CA CYS A 1087 35.47 -6.32 -1.93
C CYS A 1087 36.72 -7.07 -1.45
N LEU A 1088 37.11 -6.91 -0.18
CA LEU A 1088 38.25 -7.62 0.41
C LEU A 1088 37.99 -9.14 0.47
N HIS A 1089 36.78 -9.57 0.85
CA HIS A 1089 36.40 -10.99 0.84
C HIS A 1089 36.42 -11.64 -0.56
N CYS A 1090 36.14 -10.85 -1.60
CA CYS A 1090 36.16 -11.30 -2.99
C CYS A 1090 37.53 -11.09 -3.68
N SER A 1091 38.57 -10.71 -2.94
CA SER A 1091 39.90 -10.35 -3.46
C SER A 1091 39.85 -9.37 -4.64
N ALA A 1092 38.82 -8.51 -4.68
CA ALA A 1092 38.56 -7.60 -5.79
C ALA A 1092 39.32 -6.26 -5.67
N PHE A 1093 40.17 -6.14 -4.67
CA PHE A 1093 40.84 -4.90 -4.29
C PHE A 1093 42.32 -5.17 -4.04
N GLU A 1094 43.19 -4.59 -4.88
CA GLU A 1094 44.64 -4.70 -4.72
C GLU A 1094 45.13 -3.76 -3.62
N ILE A 1095 45.80 -4.32 -2.62
CA ILE A 1095 46.30 -3.59 -1.46
C ILE A 1095 47.58 -2.84 -1.87
N THR A 1096 47.44 -1.55 -2.17
CA THR A 1096 48.54 -0.59 -2.40
C THR A 1096 48.61 0.43 -1.25
N ASP A 1097 49.73 1.12 -1.05
CA ASP A 1097 49.90 2.07 0.07
C ASP A 1097 48.85 3.19 0.09
N GLU A 1098 48.45 3.71 -1.07
CA GLU A 1098 47.36 4.69 -1.18
C GLU A 1098 46.00 4.08 -0.82
N SER A 1099 45.80 2.82 -1.22
CA SER A 1099 44.56 2.11 -0.97
C SER A 1099 44.43 1.70 0.51
N ASN A 1100 45.55 1.45 1.19
CA ASN A 1100 45.61 1.28 2.64
C ASN A 1100 45.19 2.55 3.39
N LYS A 1101 45.64 3.74 2.95
CA LYS A 1101 45.19 5.00 3.54
C LYS A 1101 43.67 5.19 3.41
N LEU A 1102 43.11 4.88 2.24
CA LEU A 1102 41.66 4.93 2.01
C LEU A 1102 40.90 3.90 2.87
N ILE A 1103 41.39 2.66 2.96
CA ILE A 1103 40.83 1.61 3.83
C ILE A 1103 40.79 2.10 5.28
N SER A 1104 41.92 2.60 5.78
CA SER A 1104 42.05 3.11 7.14
C SER A 1104 41.10 4.29 7.41
N SER A 1105 40.97 5.24 6.49
CA SER A 1105 40.07 6.38 6.67
C SER A 1105 38.60 5.97 6.66
N VAL A 1106 38.19 5.07 5.76
CA VAL A 1106 36.80 4.60 5.66
C VAL A 1106 36.41 3.82 6.91
N PHE A 1107 37.27 2.90 7.39
CA PHE A 1107 37.00 2.15 8.60
C PHE A 1107 37.04 3.01 9.87
N ALA A 1108 37.92 4.03 9.94
CA ALA A 1108 37.95 4.95 11.07
C ALA A 1108 36.68 5.81 11.14
N ASP A 1109 36.22 6.37 10.02
CA ASP A 1109 34.99 7.17 9.95
C ASP A 1109 33.76 6.33 10.28
N TYR A 1110 33.73 5.08 9.80
CA TYR A 1110 32.66 4.15 10.13
C TYR A 1110 32.66 3.74 11.60
N ALA A 1111 33.83 3.49 12.19
CA ALA A 1111 33.97 3.22 13.61
C ALA A 1111 33.47 4.39 14.49
N ARG A 1112 33.74 5.65 14.08
CA ARG A 1112 33.18 6.84 14.72
C ARG A 1112 31.65 6.87 14.64
N SER A 1113 31.09 6.52 13.48
CA SER A 1113 29.63 6.44 13.28
C SER A 1113 28.98 5.32 14.12
N LEU A 1114 29.64 4.17 14.28
CA LEU A 1114 29.13 3.08 15.14
C LEU A 1114 29.17 3.47 16.61
N ARG A 1115 30.23 4.17 17.04
CA ARG A 1115 30.34 4.69 18.41
C ARG A 1115 29.23 5.70 18.71
N SER A 1116 28.92 6.62 17.80
CA SER A 1116 27.83 7.58 18.01
C SER A 1116 26.46 6.91 18.13
N LEU A 1117 26.28 5.74 17.51
CA LEU A 1117 25.08 4.90 17.64
C LEU A 1117 25.05 4.02 18.91
N GLY A 1118 26.17 3.92 19.66
CA GLY A 1118 26.25 3.12 20.89
C GLY A 1118 26.89 1.74 20.75
N PHE A 1119 27.37 1.36 19.55
CA PHE A 1119 28.00 0.05 19.31
C PHE A 1119 29.50 0.05 19.63
N THR A 1120 29.84 -0.18 20.90
CA THR A 1120 31.25 -0.17 21.38
C THR A 1120 32.10 -1.30 20.79
N GLN A 1121 31.59 -2.53 20.78
CA GLN A 1121 32.32 -3.69 20.23
C GLN A 1121 32.55 -3.58 18.71
N GLY A 1122 31.56 -3.08 17.97
CA GLY A 1122 31.69 -2.81 16.54
C GLY A 1122 32.67 -1.71 16.21
N ALA A 1123 32.58 -0.60 16.95
CA ALA A 1123 33.54 0.50 16.83
C ALA A 1123 34.97 0.01 17.12
N LEU A 1124 35.17 -0.86 18.12
CA LEU A 1124 36.46 -1.47 18.42
C LEU A 1124 36.98 -2.35 17.26
N ARG A 1125 36.11 -3.18 16.65
CA ARG A 1125 36.47 -4.03 15.51
C ARG A 1125 36.95 -3.20 14.31
N PHE A 1126 36.16 -2.23 13.89
CA PHE A 1126 36.51 -1.39 12.74
C PHE A 1126 37.68 -0.45 13.04
N ALA A 1127 37.84 0.02 14.27
CA ALA A 1127 39.01 0.79 14.68
C ALA A 1127 40.30 -0.05 14.66
N ARG A 1128 40.25 -1.33 15.03
CA ARG A 1128 41.39 -2.26 14.84
C ARG A 1128 41.71 -2.47 13.36
N LYS A 1129 40.69 -2.63 12.51
CA LYS A 1129 40.88 -2.74 11.05
C LYS A 1129 41.42 -1.44 10.43
N ALA A 1130 41.19 -0.29 11.05
CA ALA A 1130 41.68 1.00 10.57
C ALA A 1130 43.18 1.27 10.87
N GLY A 1131 43.83 0.47 11.72
CA GLY A 1131 45.24 0.63 12.05
C GLY A 1131 45.56 1.98 12.71
N GLU A 1132 46.56 2.70 12.19
CA GLU A 1132 47.01 4.01 12.72
C GLU A 1132 45.92 5.08 12.77
N ALA A 1133 45.02 5.12 11.79
CA ALA A 1133 43.91 6.10 11.78
C ALA A 1133 42.85 5.82 12.86
N GLY A 1134 42.86 4.60 13.43
CA GLY A 1134 41.96 4.16 14.49
C GLY A 1134 42.54 4.24 15.89
N THR A 1135 43.83 4.53 16.08
CA THR A 1135 44.50 4.44 17.40
C THR A 1135 43.94 5.42 18.42
N GLU A 1136 43.58 6.63 18.00
CA GLU A 1136 42.91 7.63 18.84
C GLU A 1136 41.52 7.16 19.29
N LEU A 1137 40.76 6.52 18.38
CA LEU A 1137 39.46 5.94 18.75
C LEU A 1137 39.61 4.73 19.68
N LEU A 1138 40.65 3.92 19.47
CA LEU A 1138 40.95 2.76 20.31
C LEU A 1138 41.31 3.18 21.73
N SER A 1139 42.11 4.24 21.92
CA SER A 1139 42.44 4.75 23.25
C SER A 1139 41.20 5.32 23.96
N GLU A 1140 40.34 6.05 23.23
CA GLU A 1140 39.09 6.59 23.77
C GLU A 1140 38.03 5.52 24.10
N LEU A 1141 37.99 4.42 23.35
CA LEU A 1141 37.08 3.30 23.63
C LEU A 1141 37.59 2.39 24.76
N GLN A 1142 38.92 2.31 24.95
CA GLN A 1142 39.55 1.53 26.02
C GLN A 1142 39.59 2.26 27.37
N SER A 1143 39.61 3.60 27.39
CA SER A 1143 39.59 4.40 28.62
C SER A 1143 38.24 4.37 29.35
N HIS A 1144 37.16 3.90 28.70
CA HIS A 1144 35.81 3.80 29.25
C HIS A 1144 35.46 2.42 29.82
N LYS A 1145 36.43 1.55 30.11
CA LYS A 1145 36.15 0.36 30.93
C LYS A 1145 35.59 0.82 32.29
N PRO A 1146 34.44 0.32 32.74
CA PRO A 1146 33.99 0.57 34.10
C PRO A 1146 35.04 0.01 35.07
N GLU A 1147 35.38 0.78 36.09
CA GLU A 1147 36.05 0.30 37.29
C GLU A 1147 35.11 -0.69 38.00
N GLU A 1148 35.01 -1.93 37.50
CA GLU A 1148 34.46 -3.07 38.23
C GLU A 1148 35.57 -4.09 38.42
N GLU A 1149 36.37 -3.86 39.47
CA GLU A 1149 36.94 -4.87 40.37
C GLU A 1149 37.59 -4.15 41.55
N ASN A 1150 36.77 -3.86 42.57
CA ASN A 1150 37.12 -3.95 43.99
C ASN A 1150 35.86 -4.10 44.84
#